data_AF-A0A3C0C043-F1
#
_entry.id   AF-A0A3C0C043-F1
#
_cell.length_a   1.000
_cell.length_b   1.000
_cell.length_c   1.000
_cell.angle_alpha   90.00
_cell.angle_beta   90.00
_cell.angle_gamma   90.00
#
_symmetry.space_group_name_H-M   'P 1'
#
loop_
_entity.id
_entity.type
_entity.pdbx_description
1 polymer ?
#
loop_
_entity_poly.entity_id
_entity_poly.type
_entity_poly.pdbx_seq_one_letter_code
_entity_poly.pdbx_strand_id
1 'polypeptide(L)'
;MATSAHPFTLDFTYNGIPIAGVEVTQTESDGTKTIFASDIYGQVYIDVTDRSAASTLEASFKDATSKPISVQDALYILQTLVDLRTLDDDQIKAADINGDGKITIQDALKVLQHNVELTTINQNLVFYDALTGNLLSESQYVPDNTPIIRVIRLGDVNQSFNPESITNHTPILTGKTTLSIEENQTSIGTITASDADGDSLTYALSGSDASYFSISSDGLLTFNSAPDYEVDQISYSLSIIVSDGQNEFTRTITVNVTNVAEDSSDPNYFLIDPVDDPEHIDGIYHAKHCFFTKEVNGEEETRWLWDAGLTDEQKVADYSESQSVTLTNGETVLAECDNDYSMSFGTNISAGTNENANNLGIYGISQYLRIWDELDTRPPPQAGVWGQWIQPHAMHPYFTLQSIEGGLFSDDKVGRSKYPKYMASGQSHLYSGDSTQFGWGFYEKRVSCEYLGGIQIANKLLYPPNLFAFDEDQEEHADDGGLFFGHGWIAMPMIGGKTRENWTTGGTDDPRDVNSGKLTWTFFVDAKNFSGPSHAYVPEFWYRRLNKFNALEILNEYWEEGESTDTEFLNKVKDYFADRISEAEFESLVKEQSWYADGVEDFDEDAGGSYIVRAKDSLAFNPVPGVAIGSERDPSIGLTYEDESGTMYLKTFLPKIPDKNNIEPFSLSGRTYGVEHYNNFIEFFNSEDIPTVNFETTSYSTAFDPSKIDGEPGPDTIVFDEEEEEDNWWKRTEIKDANGNPVPNKHSFNMSVDTMFETVDGGSNVYWDWKNETDRMFNEYYKVTPSDNPEDYIFERVSEDVVPEKLKSYRYGNIEQATSYMPHVKTSDDEALVASIKSDMKEIFDADLDYMDYSCRVCDESNGCDSNVYTANLDDGSKVDYRWYKFKDQPTFIQLKKEFPDIYTEEYLESLQEKIEHIHANWQDSKDFLSRPTSAQSYNVNLVEIDNGLILEPPSGKEIGWVPIAISVEMPGKKWQTEVNWWDGPLSRDNWDGTGSEAYRIRSW
;
A
#
# COMPACT_ATOMS: atom_id res chain seq x y z
N MET A 1 -58.81 -13.55 -34.29
CA MET A 1 -59.67 -14.13 -35.35
C MET A 1 -58.99 -15.38 -35.85
N ALA A 2 -59.74 -16.42 -36.23
CA ALA A 2 -59.16 -17.70 -36.63
C ALA A 2 -58.38 -17.62 -37.95
N THR A 3 -57.24 -18.30 -38.04
CA THR A 3 -56.56 -18.66 -39.29
C THR A 3 -56.41 -20.18 -39.34
N SER A 4 -56.61 -20.74 -40.53
CA SER A 4 -56.76 -22.17 -40.78
C SER A 4 -55.57 -23.02 -40.34
N ALA A 5 -55.83 -24.07 -39.56
CA ALA A 5 -54.86 -25.13 -39.31
C ALA A 5 -54.62 -25.94 -40.60
N HIS A 6 -53.36 -26.04 -41.00
CA HIS A 6 -52.84 -27.07 -41.90
C HIS A 6 -52.15 -28.16 -41.05
N PRO A 7 -51.90 -29.37 -41.57
CA PRO A 7 -51.09 -30.35 -40.85
C PRO A 7 -49.71 -29.79 -40.50
N PHE A 8 -49.21 -30.09 -39.30
CA PHE A 8 -47.92 -29.59 -38.82
C PHE A 8 -47.18 -30.63 -37.97
N THR A 9 -45.87 -30.46 -37.87
CA THR A 9 -44.98 -31.25 -37.01
C THR A 9 -44.59 -30.43 -35.78
N LEU A 10 -44.48 -31.08 -34.63
CA LEU A 10 -43.85 -30.55 -33.42
C LEU A 10 -42.54 -31.30 -33.19
N ASP A 11 -41.44 -30.56 -33.03
CA ASP A 11 -40.11 -31.10 -32.79
C ASP A 11 -39.70 -30.90 -31.32
N PHE A 12 -39.41 -32.00 -30.63
CA PHE A 12 -38.97 -32.00 -29.23
C PHE A 12 -37.47 -32.32 -29.17
N THR A 13 -36.66 -31.29 -28.93
CA THR A 13 -35.20 -31.39 -28.79
C THR A 13 -34.73 -30.63 -27.55
N TYR A 14 -33.61 -31.06 -26.96
CA TYR A 14 -32.89 -30.30 -25.93
C TYR A 14 -31.42 -30.19 -26.35
N ASN A 15 -30.89 -28.97 -26.36
CA ASN A 15 -29.56 -28.63 -26.90
C ASN A 15 -29.28 -29.26 -28.30
N GLY A 16 -30.31 -29.30 -29.16
CA GLY A 16 -30.23 -29.86 -30.51
C GLY A 16 -30.31 -31.39 -30.61
N ILE A 17 -30.34 -32.12 -29.48
CA ILE A 17 -30.48 -33.57 -29.44
C ILE A 17 -31.98 -33.94 -29.41
N PRO A 18 -32.49 -34.82 -30.30
CA PRO A 18 -33.91 -35.15 -30.32
C PRO A 18 -34.35 -36.07 -29.19
N ILE A 19 -35.55 -35.81 -28.65
CA ILE A 19 -36.10 -36.53 -27.51
C ILE A 19 -37.28 -37.40 -27.95
N ALA A 20 -37.05 -38.72 -27.99
CA ALA A 20 -38.06 -39.71 -28.36
C ALA A 20 -39.01 -40.05 -27.19
N GLY A 21 -40.25 -40.39 -27.51
CA GLY A 21 -41.25 -40.85 -26.53
C GLY A 21 -42.00 -39.76 -25.77
N VAL A 22 -41.95 -38.49 -26.19
CA VAL A 22 -42.78 -37.41 -25.62
C VAL A 22 -44.23 -37.63 -26.04
N GLU A 23 -45.14 -37.90 -25.10
CA GLU A 23 -46.56 -38.07 -25.44
C GLU A 23 -47.25 -36.70 -25.54
N VAL A 24 -47.85 -36.42 -26.71
CA VAL A 24 -48.61 -35.21 -27.04
C VAL A 24 -50.08 -35.56 -27.22
N THR A 25 -50.95 -34.97 -26.41
CA THR A 25 -52.40 -35.17 -26.43
C THR A 25 -53.10 -33.99 -27.11
N GLN A 26 -53.70 -34.23 -28.28
CA GLN A 26 -54.66 -33.31 -28.90
C GLN A 26 -56.04 -33.49 -28.26
N THR A 27 -56.71 -32.40 -27.91
CA THR A 27 -58.09 -32.38 -27.42
C THR A 27 -58.93 -31.54 -28.37
N GLU A 28 -59.89 -32.14 -29.07
CA GLU A 28 -60.84 -31.43 -29.93
C GLU A 28 -61.92 -30.69 -29.14
N SER A 29 -62.61 -29.73 -29.76
CA SER A 29 -63.62 -28.90 -29.06
C SER A 29 -64.83 -29.67 -28.51
N ASP A 30 -65.05 -30.92 -28.91
CA ASP A 30 -66.07 -31.81 -28.37
C ASP A 30 -65.57 -32.65 -27.16
N GLY A 31 -64.30 -32.50 -26.79
CA GLY A 31 -63.62 -33.20 -25.71
C GLY A 31 -62.92 -34.50 -26.13
N THR A 32 -62.95 -34.88 -27.41
CA THR A 32 -62.25 -36.06 -27.91
C THR A 32 -60.74 -35.88 -27.80
N LYS A 33 -60.05 -36.83 -27.15
CA LYS A 33 -58.59 -36.81 -26.96
C LYS A 33 -57.88 -37.85 -27.83
N THR A 34 -56.87 -37.41 -28.58
CA THR A 34 -55.98 -38.24 -29.41
C THR A 34 -54.55 -38.06 -28.93
N ILE A 35 -53.85 -39.16 -28.63
CA ILE A 35 -52.47 -39.12 -28.14
C ILE A 35 -51.51 -39.59 -29.23
N PHE A 36 -50.47 -38.81 -29.45
CA PHE A 36 -49.33 -39.08 -30.31
C PHE A 36 -48.08 -39.20 -29.44
N ALA A 37 -47.02 -39.86 -29.90
CA ALA A 37 -45.73 -39.91 -29.21
C ALA A 37 -44.62 -39.46 -30.16
N SER A 38 -43.62 -38.72 -29.66
CA SER A 38 -42.49 -38.32 -30.49
C SER A 38 -41.68 -39.54 -30.94
N ASP A 39 -41.30 -39.54 -32.21
CA ASP A 39 -40.51 -40.63 -32.78
C ASP A 39 -39.03 -40.57 -32.36
N ILE A 40 -38.20 -41.45 -32.91
CA ILE A 40 -36.76 -41.50 -32.61
C ILE A 40 -35.98 -40.25 -33.04
N TYR A 41 -36.61 -39.33 -33.79
CA TYR A 41 -36.08 -38.03 -34.20
C TYR A 41 -36.77 -36.89 -33.44
N GLY A 42 -37.48 -37.19 -32.35
CA GLY A 42 -38.17 -36.21 -31.52
C GLY A 42 -39.41 -35.58 -32.16
N GLN A 43 -39.91 -36.12 -33.27
CA GLN A 43 -40.95 -35.47 -34.07
C GLN A 43 -42.34 -36.04 -33.81
N VAL A 44 -43.36 -35.18 -33.76
CA VAL A 44 -44.79 -35.53 -33.69
C VAL A 44 -45.55 -34.86 -34.82
N TYR A 45 -46.10 -35.64 -35.75
CA TYR A 45 -46.91 -35.13 -36.87
C TYR A 45 -48.41 -35.19 -36.58
N ILE A 46 -49.12 -34.09 -36.83
CA ILE A 46 -50.55 -33.92 -36.53
C ILE A 46 -51.31 -33.54 -37.79
N ASP A 47 -52.27 -34.37 -38.21
CA ASP A 47 -53.08 -34.20 -39.43
C ASP A 47 -54.52 -33.76 -39.09
N VAL A 48 -54.85 -32.50 -39.40
CA VAL A 48 -56.12 -31.86 -39.02
C VAL A 48 -57.16 -32.02 -40.13
N THR A 49 -58.04 -33.01 -40.00
CA THR A 49 -58.94 -33.46 -41.07
C THR A 49 -60.36 -32.86 -41.07
N ASP A 50 -60.86 -32.32 -39.95
CA ASP A 50 -62.08 -31.47 -39.91
C ASP A 50 -61.70 -30.02 -39.59
N ARG A 51 -62.27 -29.06 -40.33
CA ARG A 51 -61.85 -27.65 -40.35
C ARG A 51 -62.82 -26.71 -39.63
N SER A 52 -63.72 -27.25 -38.80
CA SER A 52 -64.78 -26.49 -38.15
C SER A 52 -64.73 -26.48 -36.61
N ALA A 53 -63.82 -27.24 -36.01
CA ALA A 53 -63.56 -27.32 -34.58
C ALA A 53 -62.22 -26.64 -34.20
N ALA A 54 -62.05 -26.28 -32.93
CA ALA A 54 -60.79 -25.77 -32.39
C ALA A 54 -60.22 -26.76 -31.37
N SER A 55 -58.93 -27.11 -31.50
CA SER A 55 -58.26 -28.11 -30.66
C SER A 55 -57.14 -27.51 -29.81
N THR A 56 -56.90 -28.07 -28.63
CA THR A 56 -55.74 -27.79 -27.77
C THR A 56 -54.76 -28.97 -27.76
N LEU A 57 -53.48 -28.71 -27.45
CA LEU A 57 -52.40 -29.70 -27.43
C LEU A 57 -51.61 -29.60 -26.12
N GLU A 58 -51.33 -30.72 -25.46
CA GLU A 58 -50.58 -30.82 -24.19
C GLU A 58 -49.55 -31.95 -24.28
N ALA A 59 -48.32 -31.79 -23.76
CA ALA A 59 -47.24 -32.79 -23.88
C ALA A 59 -46.64 -33.16 -22.51
N SER A 60 -46.21 -34.42 -22.31
CA SER A 60 -45.60 -34.87 -21.04
C SER A 60 -44.65 -36.07 -21.15
N PHE A 61 -43.81 -36.25 -20.11
CA PHE A 61 -42.85 -37.35 -19.92
C PHE A 61 -43.22 -38.21 -18.71
N LYS A 62 -42.86 -39.50 -18.69
CA LYS A 62 -43.07 -40.37 -17.53
C LYS A 62 -42.14 -41.59 -17.46
N ASP A 63 -41.64 -41.89 -16.27
CA ASP A 63 -40.87 -43.11 -15.95
C ASP A 63 -41.51 -43.90 -14.79
N ALA A 64 -41.10 -45.16 -14.59
CA ALA A 64 -41.81 -46.16 -13.82
C ALA A 64 -40.98 -46.90 -12.75
N THR A 65 -41.44 -46.76 -11.51
CA THR A 65 -41.34 -47.69 -10.34
C THR A 65 -40.09 -47.74 -9.44
N SER A 66 -40.40 -47.86 -8.15
CA SER A 66 -39.58 -48.13 -6.94
C SER A 66 -38.65 -47.03 -6.38
N LYS A 67 -39.24 -46.20 -5.49
CA LYS A 67 -38.66 -45.34 -4.42
C LYS A 67 -37.26 -44.72 -4.68
N PRO A 68 -37.16 -43.40 -4.90
CA PRO A 68 -35.87 -42.73 -5.03
C PRO A 68 -35.11 -42.69 -3.69
N ILE A 69 -33.78 -42.69 -3.81
CA ILE A 69 -32.82 -42.27 -2.77
C ILE A 69 -33.15 -40.80 -2.38
N SER A 70 -32.86 -40.35 -1.16
CA SER A 70 -33.28 -39.02 -0.68
C SER A 70 -32.18 -38.22 0.03
N VAL A 71 -32.35 -36.90 0.10
CA VAL A 71 -31.47 -35.98 0.86
C VAL A 71 -31.26 -36.42 2.32
N GLN A 72 -32.25 -37.07 2.93
CA GLN A 72 -32.17 -37.58 4.29
C GLN A 72 -31.09 -38.67 4.43
N ASP A 73 -30.87 -39.46 3.38
CA ASP A 73 -29.89 -40.55 3.37
C ASP A 73 -28.45 -39.99 3.34
N ALA A 74 -28.22 -38.86 2.67
CA ALA A 74 -26.95 -38.12 2.73
C ALA A 74 -26.64 -37.61 4.14
N LEU A 75 -27.64 -37.07 4.84
CA LEU A 75 -27.46 -36.56 6.20
C LEU A 75 -27.08 -37.69 7.18
N TYR A 76 -27.66 -38.89 6.99
CA TYR A 76 -27.32 -40.06 7.80
C TYR A 76 -25.92 -40.61 7.53
N ILE A 77 -25.43 -40.52 6.28
CA ILE A 77 -24.03 -40.80 5.93
C ILE A 77 -23.10 -39.81 6.67
N LEU A 78 -23.37 -38.50 6.58
CA LEU A 78 -22.53 -37.47 7.19
C LEU A 78 -22.46 -37.58 8.72
N GLN A 79 -23.60 -37.80 9.39
CA GLN A 79 -23.66 -37.98 10.85
C GLN A 79 -22.86 -39.20 11.34
N THR A 80 -22.69 -40.22 10.50
CA THR A 80 -21.92 -41.43 10.82
C THR A 80 -20.41 -41.21 10.70
N LEU A 81 -19.97 -40.21 9.93
CA LEU A 81 -18.55 -39.89 9.72
C LEU A 81 -17.95 -38.99 10.82
N VAL A 82 -18.81 -38.39 11.65
CA VAL A 82 -18.44 -37.55 12.80
C VAL A 82 -18.87 -38.17 14.14
N ASP A 83 -19.06 -39.49 14.17
CA ASP A 83 -19.46 -40.30 15.34
C ASP A 83 -20.78 -39.86 16.04
N LEU A 84 -21.61 -39.04 15.40
CA LEU A 84 -22.93 -38.64 15.90
C LEU A 84 -24.00 -39.74 15.72
N ARG A 85 -23.74 -40.74 14.88
CA ARG A 85 -24.62 -41.90 14.65
C ARG A 85 -23.81 -43.15 14.30
N THR A 86 -24.25 -44.32 14.76
CA THR A 86 -23.79 -45.63 14.24
C THR A 86 -24.89 -46.29 13.42
N LEU A 87 -24.51 -46.99 12.35
CA LEU A 87 -25.41 -47.68 11.41
C LEU A 87 -25.33 -49.20 11.57
N ASP A 88 -26.40 -49.92 11.21
CA ASP A 88 -26.40 -51.39 11.18
C ASP A 88 -25.82 -51.98 9.87
N ASP A 89 -25.54 -53.28 9.85
CA ASP A 89 -24.91 -53.97 8.73
C ASP A 89 -25.66 -53.84 7.38
N ASP A 90 -26.98 -53.64 7.37
CA ASP A 90 -27.76 -53.49 6.15
C ASP A 90 -27.92 -52.01 5.75
N GLN A 91 -27.93 -51.11 6.73
CA GLN A 91 -27.82 -49.66 6.51
C GLN A 91 -26.44 -49.28 5.96
N ILE A 92 -25.35 -49.89 6.42
CA ILE A 92 -24.00 -49.65 5.91
C ILE A 92 -23.90 -49.97 4.42
N LYS A 93 -24.53 -51.07 3.97
CA LYS A 93 -24.62 -51.46 2.55
C LYS A 93 -25.52 -50.54 1.70
N ALA A 94 -26.43 -49.79 2.33
CA ALA A 94 -27.28 -48.82 1.66
C ALA A 94 -26.68 -47.41 1.64
N ALA A 95 -25.79 -47.11 2.60
CA ALA A 95 -25.06 -45.85 2.75
C ALA A 95 -23.79 -45.78 1.87
N ASP A 96 -23.22 -46.92 1.49
CA ASP A 96 -22.21 -47.04 0.44
C ASP A 96 -22.88 -46.91 -0.95
N ILE A 97 -23.16 -45.67 -1.33
CA ILE A 97 -23.90 -45.32 -2.56
C ILE A 97 -23.07 -45.63 -3.82
N ASN A 98 -21.75 -45.67 -3.70
CA ASN A 98 -20.85 -45.95 -4.81
C ASN A 98 -20.48 -47.45 -4.96
N GLY A 99 -20.59 -48.23 -3.89
CA GLY A 99 -20.36 -49.67 -3.84
C GLY A 99 -18.92 -50.12 -3.57
N ASP A 100 -18.07 -49.27 -2.98
CA ASP A 100 -16.65 -49.57 -2.73
C ASP A 100 -16.36 -50.31 -1.41
N GLY A 101 -17.38 -50.49 -0.57
CA GLY A 101 -17.31 -51.13 0.74
C GLY A 101 -16.97 -50.18 1.90
N LYS A 102 -16.97 -48.86 1.67
CA LYS A 102 -16.78 -47.82 2.69
C LYS A 102 -17.90 -46.80 2.64
N ILE A 103 -18.08 -46.09 3.75
CA ILE A 103 -18.96 -44.93 3.83
C ILE A 103 -18.07 -43.70 3.86
N THR A 104 -18.33 -42.71 3.00
CA THR A 104 -17.52 -41.50 2.89
C THR A 104 -18.38 -40.25 2.63
N ILE A 105 -17.79 -39.06 2.78
CA ILE A 105 -18.45 -37.78 2.43
C ILE A 105 -18.90 -37.76 0.96
N GLN A 106 -18.21 -38.48 0.06
CA GLN A 106 -18.55 -38.53 -1.36
C GLN A 106 -19.85 -39.31 -1.64
N ASP A 107 -20.21 -40.26 -0.79
CA ASP A 107 -21.48 -41.00 -0.91
C ASP A 107 -22.66 -40.10 -0.54
N ALA A 108 -22.51 -39.28 0.51
CA ALA A 108 -23.47 -38.22 0.82
C ALA A 108 -23.56 -37.18 -0.29
N LEU A 109 -22.43 -36.74 -0.85
CA LEU A 109 -22.39 -35.69 -1.87
C LEU A 109 -23.11 -36.12 -3.15
N LYS A 110 -22.92 -37.37 -3.59
CA LYS A 110 -23.65 -37.95 -4.75
C LYS A 110 -25.16 -38.01 -4.52
N VAL A 111 -25.59 -38.35 -3.30
CA VAL A 111 -27.01 -38.35 -2.94
C VAL A 111 -27.62 -36.95 -2.99
N LEU A 112 -26.87 -35.93 -2.56
CA LEU A 112 -27.30 -34.52 -2.64
C LEU A 112 -27.36 -34.05 -4.10
N GLN A 113 -26.29 -34.25 -4.88
CA GLN A 113 -26.24 -33.87 -6.28
C GLN A 113 -27.39 -34.49 -7.10
N HIS A 114 -27.76 -35.74 -6.82
CA HIS A 114 -28.84 -36.43 -7.53
C HIS A 114 -30.26 -36.00 -7.10
N ASN A 115 -30.45 -35.45 -5.89
CA ASN A 115 -31.78 -35.21 -5.32
C ASN A 115 -32.15 -33.74 -5.08
N VAL A 116 -31.19 -32.82 -5.07
CA VAL A 116 -31.44 -31.38 -4.87
C VAL A 116 -30.86 -30.48 -5.96
N GLU A 117 -30.32 -31.04 -7.05
CA GLU A 117 -29.87 -30.34 -8.27
C GLU A 117 -29.30 -28.93 -7.99
N LEU A 118 -28.28 -28.88 -7.11
CA LEU A 118 -27.91 -27.69 -6.34
C LEU A 118 -27.49 -26.49 -7.20
N THR A 119 -28.48 -25.68 -7.59
CA THR A 119 -28.33 -24.29 -8.05
C THR A 119 -29.52 -23.45 -7.54
N THR A 120 -29.33 -22.86 -6.35
CA THR A 120 -30.11 -21.77 -5.69
C THR A 120 -31.59 -22.02 -5.28
N ILE A 121 -32.01 -21.31 -4.21
CA ILE A 121 -33.21 -21.58 -3.38
C ILE A 121 -34.37 -20.59 -3.71
N ASN A 122 -35.64 -20.99 -3.50
CA ASN A 122 -36.83 -20.12 -3.67
C ASN A 122 -37.80 -20.12 -2.46
N GLN A 123 -38.39 -18.96 -2.17
CA GLN A 123 -39.13 -18.60 -0.94
C GLN A 123 -40.61 -19.06 -0.87
N ASN A 124 -41.08 -20.00 -1.70
CA ASN A 124 -42.50 -20.37 -1.81
C ASN A 124 -42.91 -21.70 -1.13
N LEU A 125 -42.10 -22.21 -0.19
CA LEU A 125 -42.36 -23.47 0.53
C LEU A 125 -42.80 -23.20 1.96
N VAL A 126 -43.91 -23.85 2.37
CA VAL A 126 -44.45 -23.78 3.73
C VAL A 126 -44.53 -25.19 4.31
N PHE A 127 -43.98 -25.34 5.51
CA PHE A 127 -43.80 -26.62 6.18
C PHE A 127 -44.82 -26.76 7.30
N TYR A 128 -45.49 -27.90 7.34
CA TYR A 128 -46.46 -28.27 8.36
C TYR A 128 -45.99 -29.52 9.09
N ASP A 129 -46.46 -29.74 10.31
CA ASP A 129 -46.43 -31.06 10.92
C ASP A 129 -47.54 -31.94 10.33
N ALA A 130 -47.24 -33.21 10.07
CA ALA A 130 -48.15 -34.16 9.40
C ALA A 130 -49.16 -34.83 10.34
N LEU A 131 -48.94 -34.77 11.65
CA LEU A 131 -49.82 -35.29 12.70
C LEU A 131 -50.82 -34.22 13.17
N THR A 132 -50.37 -32.96 13.35
CA THR A 132 -51.22 -31.84 13.82
C THR A 132 -51.88 -31.08 12.67
N GLY A 133 -51.17 -30.89 11.55
CA GLY A 133 -51.62 -30.04 10.44
C GLY A 133 -51.38 -28.54 10.63
N ASN A 134 -50.64 -28.13 11.67
CA ASN A 134 -50.17 -26.76 11.89
C ASN A 134 -48.83 -26.52 11.18
N LEU A 135 -48.35 -25.27 11.09
CA LEU A 135 -46.99 -25.03 10.57
C LEU A 135 -45.93 -25.67 11.49
N LEU A 136 -44.72 -25.90 10.97
CA LEU A 136 -43.56 -26.26 11.78
C LEU A 136 -43.17 -25.19 12.81
N SER A 137 -43.58 -23.94 12.61
CA SER A 137 -43.47 -22.87 13.60
C SER A 137 -44.50 -22.95 14.73
N GLU A 138 -45.39 -23.95 14.68
CA GLU A 138 -46.53 -24.17 15.58
C GLU A 138 -46.60 -25.66 16.02
N SER A 139 -45.47 -26.40 15.89
CA SER A 139 -45.36 -27.84 16.17
C SER A 139 -43.95 -28.19 16.66
N GLN A 140 -43.84 -28.99 17.73
CA GLN A 140 -42.67 -28.94 18.62
C GLN A 140 -42.26 -30.31 19.27
N TYR A 141 -42.61 -31.47 18.64
CA TYR A 141 -41.90 -32.79 18.43
C TYR A 141 -41.51 -34.00 19.40
N VAL A 142 -42.41 -34.71 20.10
CA VAL A 142 -42.16 -35.77 21.16
C VAL A 142 -40.92 -36.65 20.96
N PRO A 143 -39.97 -36.86 21.91
CA PRO A 143 -38.62 -37.33 21.57
C PRO A 143 -38.56 -38.84 21.35
N ASP A 144 -39.46 -39.56 22.03
CA ASP A 144 -39.72 -40.97 21.79
C ASP A 144 -40.66 -41.19 20.59
N ASN A 145 -40.99 -40.12 19.84
CA ASN A 145 -41.85 -40.10 18.67
C ASN A 145 -41.06 -39.49 17.50
N THR A 146 -41.14 -40.04 16.29
CA THR A 146 -40.36 -39.45 15.18
C THR A 146 -41.16 -38.32 14.52
N PRO A 147 -40.57 -37.12 14.34
CA PRO A 147 -41.16 -36.06 13.53
C PRO A 147 -41.68 -36.56 12.18
N ILE A 148 -42.94 -36.26 11.85
CA ILE A 148 -43.47 -36.44 10.50
C ILE A 148 -43.84 -35.06 9.98
N ILE A 149 -43.09 -34.58 8.98
CA ILE A 149 -43.28 -33.27 8.36
C ILE A 149 -44.12 -33.41 7.10
N ARG A 150 -45.12 -32.54 6.94
CA ARG A 150 -45.95 -32.39 5.74
C ARG A 150 -45.61 -31.09 5.04
N VAL A 151 -44.80 -31.17 3.99
CA VAL A 151 -44.53 -30.00 3.13
C VAL A 151 -45.76 -29.75 2.25
N ILE A 152 -46.31 -28.54 2.29
CA ILE A 152 -47.42 -28.14 1.41
C ILE A 152 -46.99 -26.90 0.63
N ARG A 153 -46.68 -27.11 -0.65
CA ARG A 153 -46.86 -26.04 -1.65
C ARG A 153 -48.36 -25.75 -1.69
N LEU A 154 -48.77 -24.47 -1.58
CA LEU A 154 -50.15 -24.04 -1.78
C LEU A 154 -50.67 -24.64 -3.11
N GLY A 155 -51.53 -25.67 -3.02
CA GLY A 155 -51.57 -26.71 -4.06
C GLY A 155 -52.59 -27.82 -3.78
N ASP A 156 -52.20 -28.93 -3.14
CA ASP A 156 -53.10 -30.11 -2.98
C ASP A 156 -52.75 -31.05 -1.79
N VAL A 157 -53.66 -31.99 -1.44
CA VAL A 157 -53.74 -32.69 -0.15
C VAL A 157 -54.04 -34.21 -0.19
N ASN A 158 -53.42 -35.00 0.70
CA ASN A 158 -53.85 -36.31 1.29
C ASN A 158 -52.78 -36.81 2.33
N GLN A 159 -52.92 -37.87 3.16
CA GLN A 159 -54.03 -38.30 4.05
C GLN A 159 -53.53 -39.22 5.22
N SER A 160 -54.16 -39.09 6.42
CA SER A 160 -54.39 -40.11 7.50
C SER A 160 -53.27 -40.83 8.31
N PHE A 161 -53.24 -40.62 9.66
CA PHE A 161 -53.50 -41.64 10.72
C PHE A 161 -53.75 -40.97 12.12
N ASN A 162 -54.16 -41.71 13.18
CA ASN A 162 -54.75 -41.18 14.44
C ASN A 162 -54.12 -41.73 15.76
N PRO A 163 -53.91 -40.92 16.83
CA PRO A 163 -53.19 -41.32 18.07
C PRO A 163 -54.08 -41.44 19.33
N GLU A 164 -53.74 -42.35 20.27
CA GLU A 164 -54.26 -42.35 21.66
C GLU A 164 -53.26 -42.93 22.70
N SER A 165 -52.09 -42.30 22.87
CA SER A 165 -51.40 -42.06 24.16
C SER A 165 -49.96 -41.59 23.93
N ILE A 166 -49.64 -40.35 24.28
CA ILE A 166 -48.27 -39.82 24.30
C ILE A 166 -48.06 -39.09 25.64
N THR A 167 -46.89 -39.25 26.24
CA THR A 167 -46.46 -38.54 27.46
C THR A 167 -45.61 -37.36 27.06
N ASN A 168 -45.77 -36.22 27.75
CA ASN A 168 -44.95 -35.04 27.53
C ASN A 168 -43.56 -35.17 28.18
N HIS A 169 -42.53 -34.84 27.42
CA HIS A 169 -41.13 -34.79 27.82
C HIS A 169 -40.71 -33.33 28.06
N THR A 170 -39.41 -33.10 28.31
CA THR A 170 -38.89 -31.78 28.67
C THR A 170 -38.06 -31.21 27.51
N PRO A 171 -38.17 -29.91 27.17
CA PRO A 171 -37.40 -29.33 26.08
C PRO A 171 -35.89 -29.33 26.28
N ILE A 172 -35.13 -29.21 25.19
CA ILE A 172 -33.67 -29.15 25.21
C ILE A 172 -33.12 -27.94 24.44
N LEU A 173 -32.05 -27.35 24.96
CA LEU A 173 -31.30 -26.29 24.31
C LEU A 173 -30.15 -26.88 23.48
N THR A 174 -30.01 -26.43 22.24
CA THR A 174 -29.01 -26.89 21.26
C THR A 174 -28.09 -25.75 20.86
N GLY A 175 -26.77 -25.96 20.86
CA GLY A 175 -25.78 -24.95 20.51
C GLY A 175 -24.59 -24.87 21.48
N LYS A 176 -23.73 -23.85 21.29
CA LYS A 176 -22.60 -23.57 22.17
C LYS A 176 -23.08 -22.97 23.50
N THR A 177 -22.43 -23.34 24.61
CA THR A 177 -22.71 -22.73 25.95
C THR A 177 -21.76 -21.59 26.31
N THR A 178 -20.78 -21.31 25.46
CA THR A 178 -19.88 -20.16 25.56
C THR A 178 -19.93 -19.43 24.23
N LEU A 179 -20.22 -18.12 24.29
CA LEU A 179 -20.28 -17.21 23.16
C LEU A 179 -19.24 -16.11 23.37
N SER A 180 -18.64 -15.64 22.28
CA SER A 180 -17.76 -14.46 22.27
C SER A 180 -18.35 -13.49 21.27
N ILE A 181 -18.50 -12.23 21.66
CA ILE A 181 -19.04 -11.15 20.82
C ILE A 181 -18.13 -9.93 20.97
N GLU A 182 -17.97 -9.19 19.89
CA GLU A 182 -17.39 -7.84 19.94
C GLU A 182 -18.34 -6.89 20.66
N GLU A 183 -17.79 -5.84 21.27
CA GLU A 183 -18.52 -4.76 21.90
C GLU A 183 -19.30 -3.87 20.92
N ASN A 184 -19.91 -2.78 21.40
CA ASN A 184 -20.68 -1.80 20.61
C ASN A 184 -21.91 -2.32 19.83
N GLN A 185 -22.16 -3.63 19.83
CA GLN A 185 -23.35 -4.27 19.27
C GLN A 185 -24.26 -4.86 20.35
N THR A 186 -25.57 -4.84 20.07
CA THR A 186 -26.57 -5.49 20.93
C THR A 186 -26.91 -6.91 20.49
N SER A 187 -26.59 -7.32 19.27
CA SER A 187 -26.93 -8.66 18.76
C SER A 187 -25.89 -9.69 19.18
N ILE A 188 -26.34 -10.80 19.78
CA ILE A 188 -25.44 -11.90 20.21
C ILE A 188 -25.65 -13.13 19.34
N GLY A 189 -26.91 -13.44 19.02
CA GLY A 189 -27.28 -14.58 18.17
C GLY A 189 -28.54 -15.28 18.65
N THR A 190 -28.96 -16.32 17.91
CA THR A 190 -30.21 -17.05 18.19
C THR A 190 -29.93 -18.31 19.01
N ILE A 191 -30.54 -18.39 20.19
CA ILE A 191 -30.52 -19.56 21.07
C ILE A 191 -31.54 -20.57 20.56
N THR A 192 -31.07 -21.58 19.83
CA THR A 192 -31.93 -22.64 19.30
C THR A 192 -32.26 -23.68 20.37
N ALA A 193 -33.54 -23.83 20.70
CA ALA A 193 -34.02 -24.97 21.46
C ALA A 193 -35.03 -25.77 20.63
N SER A 194 -35.00 -27.08 20.81
CA SER A 194 -36.05 -27.99 20.37
C SER A 194 -36.70 -28.51 21.64
N ASP A 195 -37.98 -28.21 21.84
CA ASP A 195 -38.73 -29.26 22.49
C ASP A 195 -38.82 -30.41 21.51
N ALA A 196 -38.92 -31.55 22.14
CA ALA A 196 -39.47 -32.68 21.49
C ALA A 196 -40.73 -33.03 22.30
N ASP A 197 -41.88 -32.34 22.05
CA ASP A 197 -43.28 -32.77 22.25
C ASP A 197 -44.27 -32.36 21.14
N GLY A 198 -44.63 -31.09 21.02
CA GLY A 198 -45.62 -30.70 20.00
C GLY A 198 -46.14 -29.28 20.15
N ASP A 199 -45.96 -28.75 21.35
CA ASP A 199 -46.50 -27.54 21.94
C ASP A 199 -45.83 -26.27 21.35
N SER A 200 -45.42 -25.30 22.18
CA SER A 200 -44.74 -24.10 21.70
C SER A 200 -43.77 -23.58 22.75
N LEU A 201 -42.53 -23.34 22.33
CA LEU A 201 -41.47 -22.94 23.24
C LEU A 201 -41.62 -21.49 23.68
N THR A 202 -41.45 -21.28 24.97
CA THR A 202 -41.26 -19.96 25.57
C THR A 202 -39.87 -19.87 26.18
N TYR A 203 -39.18 -18.77 25.87
CA TYR A 203 -37.85 -18.47 26.39
C TYR A 203 -37.96 -17.46 27.53
N ALA A 204 -37.23 -17.69 28.61
CA ALA A 204 -37.07 -16.75 29.71
C ALA A 204 -35.61 -16.71 30.18
N LEU A 205 -35.19 -15.57 30.72
CA LEU A 205 -33.84 -15.37 31.25
C LEU A 205 -33.84 -15.37 32.77
N SER A 206 -32.82 -15.99 33.36
CA SER A 206 -32.57 -16.03 34.80
C SER A 206 -31.07 -16.08 35.08
N GLY A 207 -30.66 -16.01 36.35
CA GLY A 207 -29.25 -15.90 36.74
C GLY A 207 -28.91 -14.50 37.23
N SER A 208 -27.62 -14.25 37.51
CA SER A 208 -27.17 -12.96 38.05
C SER A 208 -27.27 -11.84 37.01
N ASP A 209 -26.91 -12.14 35.76
CA ASP A 209 -26.65 -11.10 34.77
C ASP A 209 -27.79 -10.97 33.74
N ALA A 210 -28.87 -11.73 33.91
CA ALA A 210 -30.01 -11.79 32.99
C ALA A 210 -30.67 -10.41 32.73
N SER A 211 -30.51 -9.43 33.62
CA SER A 211 -31.03 -8.07 33.44
C SER A 211 -30.31 -7.26 32.35
N TYR A 212 -29.10 -7.66 31.94
CA TYR A 212 -28.37 -7.02 30.83
C TYR A 212 -28.88 -7.47 29.46
N PHE A 213 -29.71 -8.51 29.40
CA PHE A 213 -30.13 -9.16 28.17
C PHE A 213 -31.65 -9.13 27.96
N SER A 214 -32.06 -9.31 26.71
CA SER A 214 -33.41 -9.68 26.30
C SER A 214 -33.33 -10.93 25.44
N ILE A 215 -34.36 -11.77 25.50
CA ILE A 215 -34.57 -12.88 24.57
C ILE A 215 -35.95 -12.74 23.94
N SER A 216 -36.02 -12.85 22.62
CA SER A 216 -37.27 -12.85 21.86
C SER A 216 -38.03 -14.18 22.01
N SER A 217 -39.28 -14.21 21.53
CA SER A 217 -40.03 -15.48 21.34
C SER A 217 -39.29 -16.49 20.46
N ASP A 218 -38.46 -15.99 19.55
CA ASP A 218 -37.83 -16.76 18.49
C ASP A 218 -36.39 -17.18 18.87
N GLY A 219 -36.01 -16.98 20.14
CA GLY A 219 -34.71 -17.35 20.69
C GLY A 219 -33.58 -16.34 20.43
N LEU A 220 -33.79 -15.28 19.63
CA LEU A 220 -32.80 -14.21 19.45
C LEU A 220 -32.47 -13.57 20.79
N LEU A 221 -31.21 -13.71 21.22
CA LEU A 221 -30.64 -13.13 22.43
C LEU A 221 -29.90 -11.84 22.05
N THR A 222 -30.20 -10.76 22.78
CA THR A 222 -29.56 -9.45 22.61
C THR A 222 -29.19 -8.86 23.96
N PHE A 223 -28.22 -7.95 23.99
CA PHE A 223 -28.10 -7.02 25.10
C PHE A 223 -29.22 -5.97 25.08
N ASN A 224 -29.50 -5.39 26.24
CA ASN A 224 -30.45 -4.27 26.42
C ASN A 224 -29.81 -2.91 26.13
N SER A 225 -28.48 -2.82 26.24
CA SER A 225 -27.60 -1.74 25.78
C SER A 225 -26.36 -2.42 25.22
N ALA A 226 -25.74 -1.88 24.17
CA ALA A 226 -24.43 -2.41 23.76
C ALA A 226 -23.46 -2.30 24.94
N PRO A 227 -22.66 -3.34 25.24
CA PRO A 227 -21.58 -3.24 26.21
C PRO A 227 -20.42 -2.41 25.62
N ASP A 228 -19.74 -1.70 26.51
CA ASP A 228 -18.47 -1.00 26.32
C ASP A 228 -17.42 -1.79 27.13
N TYR A 229 -16.33 -2.23 26.51
CA TYR A 229 -15.38 -3.18 27.12
C TYR A 229 -14.54 -2.52 28.22
N GLU A 230 -14.24 -1.23 28.07
CA GLU A 230 -13.45 -0.41 29.00
C GLU A 230 -14.24 -0.07 30.28
N VAL A 231 -15.56 0.06 30.19
CA VAL A 231 -16.44 0.58 31.24
C VAL A 231 -17.34 -0.50 31.87
N ASP A 232 -17.86 -1.45 31.07
CA ASP A 232 -18.82 -2.47 31.53
C ASP A 232 -18.14 -3.81 31.92
N GLN A 233 -18.94 -4.87 32.00
CA GLN A 233 -18.54 -6.21 32.43
C GLN A 233 -18.17 -7.07 31.22
N ILE A 234 -16.90 -7.45 31.08
CA ILE A 234 -16.40 -8.20 29.90
C ILE A 234 -16.81 -9.68 29.82
N SER A 235 -17.50 -10.23 30.83
CA SER A 235 -17.97 -11.63 30.81
C SER A 235 -19.23 -11.80 31.65
N TYR A 236 -20.32 -12.22 31.02
CA TYR A 236 -21.65 -12.34 31.62
C TYR A 236 -22.08 -13.81 31.75
N SER A 237 -22.75 -14.13 32.86
CA SER A 237 -23.35 -15.45 33.09
C SER A 237 -24.87 -15.35 33.30
N LEU A 238 -25.60 -15.97 32.38
CA LEU A 238 -27.06 -16.06 32.40
C LEU A 238 -27.52 -17.49 32.15
N SER A 239 -28.71 -17.82 32.61
CA SER A 239 -29.35 -19.11 32.41
C SER A 239 -30.61 -18.94 31.58
N ILE A 240 -30.58 -19.54 30.40
CA ILE A 240 -31.74 -19.65 29.52
C ILE A 240 -32.67 -20.70 30.12
N ILE A 241 -33.90 -20.30 30.38
CA ILE A 241 -35.02 -21.19 30.70
C ILE A 241 -35.84 -21.36 29.42
N VAL A 242 -36.16 -22.60 29.09
CA VAL A 242 -36.99 -22.98 27.96
C VAL A 242 -38.15 -23.81 28.50
N SER A 243 -39.38 -23.43 28.20
CA SER A 243 -40.60 -24.13 28.64
C SER A 243 -41.57 -24.39 27.49
N ASP A 244 -42.17 -25.58 27.50
CA ASP A 244 -43.31 -26.01 26.69
C ASP A 244 -44.68 -25.61 27.32
N GLY A 245 -44.67 -25.09 28.55
CA GLY A 245 -45.87 -24.78 29.36
C GLY A 245 -46.26 -25.84 30.40
N GLN A 246 -45.57 -26.98 30.44
CA GLN A 246 -45.76 -28.10 31.38
C GLN A 246 -44.47 -28.49 32.13
N ASN A 247 -43.33 -28.49 31.43
CA ASN A 247 -41.98 -28.72 31.91
C ASN A 247 -41.08 -27.51 31.64
N GLU A 248 -39.93 -27.48 32.30
CA GLU A 248 -38.90 -26.44 32.11
C GLU A 248 -37.52 -27.08 32.02
N PHE A 249 -36.70 -26.60 31.11
CA PHE A 249 -35.27 -26.88 31.04
C PHE A 249 -34.49 -25.58 31.29
N THR A 250 -33.41 -25.67 32.04
CA THR A 250 -32.56 -24.52 32.36
C THR A 250 -31.11 -24.84 32.08
N ARG A 251 -30.44 -23.98 31.32
CA ARG A 251 -29.01 -24.10 31.02
C ARG A 251 -28.30 -22.77 31.16
N THR A 252 -27.24 -22.75 31.96
CA THR A 252 -26.32 -21.62 32.07
C THR A 252 -25.43 -21.53 30.83
N ILE A 253 -25.28 -20.31 30.32
CA ILE A 253 -24.35 -19.93 29.24
C ILE A 253 -23.45 -18.79 29.73
N THR A 254 -22.31 -18.63 29.07
CA THR A 254 -21.38 -17.51 29.26
C THR A 254 -21.28 -16.72 27.97
N VAL A 255 -21.39 -15.39 28.05
CA VAL A 255 -21.14 -14.45 26.94
C VAL A 255 -19.94 -13.61 27.32
N ASN A 256 -18.84 -13.73 26.59
CA ASN A 256 -17.67 -12.87 26.73
C ASN A 256 -17.76 -11.73 25.72
N VAL A 257 -17.44 -10.51 26.16
CA VAL A 257 -17.20 -9.36 25.28
C VAL A 257 -15.73 -9.36 24.90
N THR A 258 -15.42 -9.05 23.65
CA THR A 258 -14.07 -8.76 23.16
C THR A 258 -14.00 -7.29 22.77
N ASN A 259 -12.87 -6.66 23.10
CA ASN A 259 -12.60 -5.26 22.78
C ASN A 259 -12.59 -5.03 21.26
N VAL A 260 -13.09 -3.86 20.83
CA VAL A 260 -12.95 -3.28 19.50
C VAL A 260 -12.57 -1.81 19.66
N ALA A 261 -11.32 -1.46 19.34
CA ALA A 261 -10.81 -0.10 19.47
C ALA A 261 -11.64 0.91 18.66
N GLU A 262 -12.16 1.95 19.33
CA GLU A 262 -13.17 2.86 18.78
C GLU A 262 -12.63 4.15 18.15
N ASP A 263 -11.46 4.65 18.58
CA ASP A 263 -10.88 5.89 18.08
C ASP A 263 -9.34 5.90 18.10
N SER A 264 -8.74 6.90 17.43
CA SER A 264 -7.29 7.08 17.33
C SER A 264 -6.60 7.51 18.64
N SER A 265 -7.32 7.58 19.76
CA SER A 265 -6.75 7.81 21.10
C SER A 265 -6.39 6.51 21.82
N ASP A 266 -6.96 5.37 21.42
CA ASP A 266 -6.44 4.05 21.75
C ASP A 266 -5.28 3.69 20.79
N PRO A 267 -4.05 3.44 21.30
CA PRO A 267 -2.95 2.96 20.46
C PRO A 267 -3.22 1.65 19.71
N ASN A 268 -4.20 0.85 20.12
CA ASN A 268 -4.55 -0.39 19.41
C ASN A 268 -5.42 -0.16 18.17
N TYR A 269 -6.00 1.03 17.97
CA TYR A 269 -6.73 1.39 16.74
C TYR A 269 -5.88 1.20 15.48
N PHE A 270 -4.56 1.39 15.59
CA PHE A 270 -3.64 1.24 14.47
C PHE A 270 -3.33 -0.24 14.14
N LEU A 271 -3.59 -1.17 15.05
CA LEU A 271 -3.39 -2.63 14.88
C LEU A 271 -4.58 -3.33 14.20
N ILE A 272 -5.62 -2.60 13.80
CA ILE A 272 -6.80 -3.16 13.13
C ILE A 272 -6.42 -3.56 11.69
N ASP A 273 -6.80 -4.76 11.27
CA ASP A 273 -6.63 -5.24 9.90
C ASP A 273 -7.22 -4.23 8.89
N PRO A 274 -6.49 -3.89 7.80
CA PRO A 274 -6.96 -2.91 6.84
C PRO A 274 -8.15 -3.46 6.01
N VAL A 275 -8.97 -2.54 5.52
CA VAL A 275 -10.18 -2.85 4.74
C VAL A 275 -9.91 -2.73 3.24
N ASP A 276 -10.80 -3.31 2.42
CA ASP A 276 -10.79 -3.17 0.97
C ASP A 276 -10.69 -1.68 0.57
N ASP A 277 -9.71 -1.37 -0.25
CA ASP A 277 -9.46 -0.03 -0.75
C ASP A 277 -10.33 0.25 -1.98
N PRO A 278 -11.23 1.27 -1.96
CA PRO A 278 -12.19 1.49 -3.03
C PRO A 278 -11.56 1.91 -4.37
N GLU A 279 -10.27 2.28 -4.38
CA GLU A 279 -9.52 2.70 -5.57
C GLU A 279 -8.43 1.69 -5.99
N HIS A 280 -8.42 0.50 -5.37
CA HIS A 280 -7.59 -0.59 -5.88
C HIS A 280 -8.11 -1.08 -7.24
N ILE A 281 -7.17 -1.30 -8.16
CA ILE A 281 -7.40 -1.86 -9.50
C ILE A 281 -6.64 -3.18 -9.57
N ASP A 282 -7.36 -4.30 -9.64
CA ASP A 282 -6.72 -5.61 -9.90
C ASP A 282 -5.97 -5.60 -11.24
N GLY A 283 -4.75 -6.11 -11.26
CA GLY A 283 -4.08 -6.42 -12.53
C GLY A 283 -4.72 -7.62 -13.24
N ILE A 284 -4.65 -7.63 -14.57
CA ILE A 284 -5.10 -8.72 -15.44
C ILE A 284 -3.92 -9.12 -16.33
N TYR A 285 -3.39 -10.30 -16.05
CA TYR A 285 -2.17 -10.84 -16.63
C TYR A 285 -2.40 -12.20 -17.29
N HIS A 286 -1.46 -12.61 -18.12
CA HIS A 286 -1.33 -13.97 -18.64
C HIS A 286 -0.34 -14.76 -17.79
N ALA A 287 -0.40 -16.09 -17.81
CA ALA A 287 0.62 -16.94 -17.15
C ALA A 287 2.06 -16.72 -17.69
N LYS A 288 2.23 -16.05 -18.85
CA LYS A 288 3.54 -15.63 -19.39
C LYS A 288 4.11 -14.36 -18.71
N HIS A 289 3.28 -13.57 -18.03
CA HIS A 289 3.67 -12.33 -17.34
C HIS A 289 3.91 -12.55 -15.85
N CYS A 290 3.67 -13.78 -15.38
CA CYS A 290 3.76 -14.14 -13.99
C CYS A 290 4.83 -15.21 -13.74
N PHE A 291 5.42 -15.12 -12.58
CA PHE A 291 6.37 -16.06 -12.00
C PHE A 291 5.89 -16.49 -10.60
N PHE A 292 6.72 -17.28 -9.92
CA PHE A 292 6.53 -17.66 -8.53
C PHE A 292 7.89 -17.99 -7.91
N THR A 293 8.09 -17.61 -6.66
CA THR A 293 9.30 -17.89 -5.89
C THR A 293 9.12 -19.16 -5.06
N LYS A 294 10.17 -19.99 -4.96
CA LYS A 294 10.21 -21.10 -4.00
C LYS A 294 11.62 -21.51 -3.56
N GLU A 295 11.71 -22.10 -2.38
CA GLU A 295 12.96 -22.68 -1.87
C GLU A 295 13.34 -23.98 -2.59
N VAL A 296 14.59 -24.06 -3.07
CA VAL A 296 15.19 -25.23 -3.70
C VAL A 296 16.59 -25.44 -3.13
N ASN A 297 16.78 -26.54 -2.39
CA ASN A 297 18.04 -26.88 -1.70
C ASN A 297 18.52 -25.85 -0.64
N GLY A 298 17.66 -24.96 -0.15
CA GLY A 298 18.02 -23.89 0.79
C GLY A 298 18.32 -22.54 0.14
N GLU A 299 18.13 -22.40 -1.17
CA GLU A 299 18.23 -21.16 -1.93
C GLU A 299 16.85 -20.82 -2.52
N GLU A 300 16.47 -19.54 -2.60
CA GLU A 300 15.23 -19.13 -3.28
C GLU A 300 15.43 -19.10 -4.80
N GLU A 301 14.47 -19.65 -5.55
CA GLU A 301 14.43 -19.60 -7.01
C GLU A 301 13.12 -19.00 -7.51
N THR A 302 13.20 -17.94 -8.32
CA THR A 302 12.06 -17.42 -9.10
C THR A 302 11.90 -18.23 -10.40
N ARG A 303 10.66 -18.60 -10.75
CA ARG A 303 10.36 -19.44 -11.94
C ARG A 303 9.14 -18.95 -12.71
N TRP A 304 9.14 -19.07 -14.03
CA TRP A 304 8.00 -18.71 -14.89
C TRP A 304 6.77 -19.58 -14.62
N LEU A 305 5.60 -18.95 -14.42
CA LEU A 305 4.33 -19.65 -14.17
C LEU A 305 3.84 -20.42 -15.42
N TRP A 306 4.05 -19.86 -16.61
CA TRP A 306 3.72 -20.49 -17.90
C TRP A 306 4.26 -21.92 -18.08
N ASP A 307 5.47 -22.16 -17.58
CA ASP A 307 6.16 -23.45 -17.69
C ASP A 307 5.92 -24.37 -16.49
N ALA A 308 5.31 -23.89 -15.41
CA ALA A 308 5.10 -24.57 -14.13
C ALA A 308 4.22 -25.84 -14.16
N GLY A 309 3.88 -26.34 -15.35
CA GLY A 309 2.96 -27.45 -15.53
C GLY A 309 1.51 -27.05 -15.29
N LEU A 310 1.04 -26.02 -15.98
CA LEU A 310 -0.38 -25.63 -16.04
C LEU A 310 -1.19 -26.54 -16.99
N THR A 311 -2.50 -26.67 -16.75
CA THR A 311 -3.43 -27.26 -17.74
C THR A 311 -3.65 -26.34 -18.95
N ASP A 312 -4.20 -26.87 -20.03
CA ASP A 312 -4.54 -26.07 -21.22
C ASP A 312 -5.56 -24.97 -20.89
N GLU A 313 -6.51 -25.19 -19.98
CA GLU A 313 -7.44 -24.14 -19.53
C GLU A 313 -6.72 -23.07 -18.69
N GLN A 314 -5.80 -23.46 -17.80
CA GLN A 314 -5.01 -22.53 -16.98
C GLN A 314 -4.11 -21.66 -17.84
N LYS A 315 -3.46 -22.22 -18.88
CA LYS A 315 -2.57 -21.46 -19.76
C LYS A 315 -3.23 -20.29 -20.48
N VAL A 316 -4.56 -20.30 -20.67
CA VAL A 316 -5.31 -19.21 -21.32
C VAL A 316 -6.16 -18.38 -20.35
N ALA A 317 -6.08 -18.67 -19.05
CA ALA A 317 -6.78 -17.94 -18.01
C ALA A 317 -6.27 -16.50 -17.86
N ASP A 318 -7.02 -15.68 -17.13
CA ASP A 318 -6.55 -14.42 -16.59
C ASP A 318 -5.97 -14.67 -15.20
N TYR A 319 -4.89 -13.96 -14.88
CA TYR A 319 -4.19 -14.01 -13.61
C TYR A 319 -4.14 -12.64 -12.95
N SER A 320 -4.12 -12.60 -11.62
CA SER A 320 -3.85 -11.40 -10.82
C SER A 320 -2.62 -11.60 -9.95
N GLU A 321 -2.05 -10.49 -9.47
CA GLU A 321 -1.01 -10.51 -8.44
C GLU A 321 -1.47 -11.30 -7.20
N SER A 322 -0.53 -12.01 -6.57
CA SER A 322 -0.71 -12.87 -5.40
C SER A 322 -1.81 -13.94 -5.50
N GLN A 323 -2.27 -14.26 -6.72
CA GLN A 323 -3.28 -15.31 -6.92
C GLN A 323 -2.73 -16.69 -6.56
N SER A 324 -3.51 -17.47 -5.79
CA SER A 324 -3.20 -18.87 -5.51
C SER A 324 -3.49 -19.78 -6.72
N VAL A 325 -2.46 -20.48 -7.20
CA VAL A 325 -2.52 -21.35 -8.40
C VAL A 325 -2.09 -22.77 -8.05
N THR A 326 -2.99 -23.75 -8.25
CA THR A 326 -2.64 -25.17 -8.13
C THR A 326 -2.10 -25.73 -9.46
N LEU A 327 -0.87 -26.23 -9.43
CA LEU A 327 -0.16 -26.81 -10.58
C LEU A 327 -0.58 -28.27 -10.84
N THR A 328 -0.29 -28.82 -12.03
CA THR A 328 -0.68 -30.21 -12.39
C THR A 328 -0.01 -31.30 -11.54
N ASN A 329 1.07 -30.98 -10.81
CA ASN A 329 1.71 -31.87 -9.83
C ASN A 329 1.02 -31.87 -8.44
N GLY A 330 0.04 -30.98 -8.20
CA GLY A 330 -0.65 -30.79 -6.92
C GLY A 330 0.01 -29.78 -5.97
N GLU A 331 1.14 -29.17 -6.35
CA GLU A 331 1.76 -28.03 -5.68
C GLU A 331 0.86 -26.80 -5.84
N THR A 332 0.80 -25.94 -4.83
CA THR A 332 0.09 -24.66 -4.92
C THR A 332 1.10 -23.55 -4.70
N VAL A 333 1.13 -22.60 -5.63
CA VAL A 333 2.05 -21.46 -5.66
C VAL A 333 1.25 -20.16 -5.63
N LEU A 334 1.89 -19.06 -5.26
CA LEU A 334 1.34 -17.71 -5.46
C LEU A 334 1.90 -17.19 -6.79
N ALA A 335 1.05 -16.62 -7.63
CA ALA A 335 1.46 -15.96 -8.85
C ALA A 335 1.94 -14.54 -8.50
N GLU A 336 3.20 -14.25 -8.78
CA GLU A 336 3.78 -12.90 -8.76
C GLU A 336 3.77 -12.41 -10.22
N CYS A 337 2.99 -11.37 -10.54
CA CYS A 337 2.68 -10.94 -11.89
C CYS A 337 3.17 -9.51 -12.16
N ASP A 338 4.08 -9.37 -13.11
CA ASP A 338 4.72 -8.10 -13.47
C ASP A 338 4.73 -7.95 -14.99
N ASN A 339 5.83 -8.33 -15.65
CA ASN A 339 6.03 -8.15 -17.08
C ASN A 339 6.79 -9.32 -17.72
N ASP A 340 6.61 -9.52 -19.03
CA ASP A 340 7.55 -10.32 -19.83
C ASP A 340 8.55 -9.42 -20.60
N TYR A 341 8.20 -8.16 -20.87
CA TYR A 341 9.04 -7.18 -21.56
C TYR A 341 9.20 -5.94 -20.67
N SER A 342 10.44 -5.51 -20.41
CA SER A 342 10.74 -4.24 -19.72
C SER A 342 10.88 -3.13 -20.75
N MET A 343 10.14 -2.04 -20.56
CA MET A 343 10.11 -0.89 -21.47
C MET A 343 10.71 0.33 -20.76
N SER A 344 12.03 0.43 -20.75
CA SER A 344 12.76 1.54 -20.17
C SER A 344 12.44 2.84 -20.93
N PHE A 345 11.81 3.80 -20.24
CA PHE A 345 11.57 5.12 -20.80
C PHE A 345 12.39 6.18 -20.06
N GLY A 346 13.28 6.85 -20.79
CA GLY A 346 14.11 7.93 -20.28
C GLY A 346 13.82 9.27 -20.96
N THR A 347 13.89 10.37 -20.19
CA THR A 347 14.09 11.71 -20.78
C THR A 347 15.56 11.99 -21.09
N ASN A 348 16.47 11.18 -20.55
CA ASN A 348 17.89 11.10 -20.88
C ASN A 348 18.63 12.45 -20.88
N ILE A 349 18.29 13.25 -19.87
CA ILE A 349 18.93 14.51 -19.52
C ILE A 349 19.53 14.34 -18.13
N SER A 350 20.73 14.86 -17.95
CA SER A 350 21.25 15.24 -16.64
C SER A 350 21.46 16.75 -16.58
N ALA A 351 21.36 17.35 -15.40
CA ALA A 351 21.72 18.75 -15.21
C ALA A 351 22.70 18.91 -14.05
N GLY A 352 23.75 19.70 -14.30
CA GLY A 352 24.78 20.01 -13.32
C GLY A 352 25.03 21.51 -13.19
N THR A 353 26.17 21.85 -12.62
CA THR A 353 26.53 23.22 -12.27
C THR A 353 27.66 23.75 -13.16
N ASN A 354 27.41 24.90 -13.80
CA ASN A 354 28.38 25.57 -14.66
C ASN A 354 29.64 25.97 -13.87
N GLU A 355 30.84 25.89 -14.48
CA GLU A 355 32.16 26.02 -13.82
C GLU A 355 32.28 27.20 -12.83
N ASN A 356 31.57 28.30 -13.07
CA ASN A 356 31.62 29.50 -12.22
C ASN A 356 31.06 29.27 -10.80
N ALA A 357 29.99 28.48 -10.64
CA ALA A 357 29.38 28.21 -9.33
C ALA A 357 30.26 27.30 -8.47
N ASN A 358 30.91 26.31 -9.11
CA ASN A 358 31.76 25.33 -8.45
C ASN A 358 32.92 26.01 -7.70
N ASN A 359 33.43 27.13 -8.21
CA ASN A 359 34.53 27.87 -7.59
C ASN A 359 34.21 28.45 -6.20
N LEU A 360 32.95 28.77 -5.89
CA LEU A 360 32.55 29.32 -4.57
C LEU A 360 31.62 28.40 -3.74
N GLY A 361 31.15 27.30 -4.35
CA GLY A 361 30.22 26.35 -3.75
C GLY A 361 28.75 26.74 -3.92
N ILE A 362 27.89 25.73 -3.94
CA ILE A 362 26.46 25.87 -4.21
C ILE A 362 25.71 25.93 -2.88
N TYR A 363 25.05 27.06 -2.65
CA TYR A 363 24.22 27.34 -1.47
C TYR A 363 22.72 27.14 -1.74
N GLY A 364 22.36 26.63 -2.92
CA GLY A 364 20.98 26.25 -3.23
C GLY A 364 20.75 25.99 -4.71
N ILE A 365 19.57 25.45 -5.01
CA ILE A 365 19.05 25.22 -6.35
C ILE A 365 17.56 25.57 -6.45
N SER A 366 17.08 25.87 -7.64
CA SER A 366 15.64 25.98 -7.94
C SER A 366 15.32 25.67 -9.40
N GLN A 367 14.09 25.25 -9.66
CA GLN A 367 13.53 25.05 -11.00
C GLN A 367 11.99 25.07 -10.95
N TYR A 368 11.36 25.19 -12.10
CA TYR A 368 9.92 25.03 -12.29
C TYR A 368 9.66 23.76 -13.08
N LEU A 369 9.11 22.73 -12.45
CA LEU A 369 8.84 21.44 -13.09
C LEU A 369 7.43 21.38 -13.66
N ARG A 370 7.34 20.78 -14.83
CA ARG A 370 6.10 20.40 -15.50
C ARG A 370 5.25 19.51 -14.59
N ILE A 371 3.97 19.83 -14.41
CA ILE A 371 2.98 18.95 -13.76
C ILE A 371 1.96 18.51 -14.81
N TRP A 372 1.67 17.20 -14.86
CA TRP A 372 0.73 16.60 -15.80
C TRP A 372 0.29 15.20 -15.33
N ASP A 373 -0.82 14.72 -15.88
CA ASP A 373 -1.32 13.36 -15.67
C ASP A 373 -0.50 12.39 -16.55
N GLU A 374 0.34 11.59 -15.91
CA GLU A 374 1.40 10.81 -16.56
C GLU A 374 1.03 9.34 -16.78
N LEU A 375 0.28 8.72 -15.87
CA LEU A 375 0.02 7.28 -15.83
C LEU A 375 -1.42 7.02 -15.36
N ASP A 376 -2.18 6.20 -16.10
CA ASP A 376 -3.57 5.84 -15.75
C ASP A 376 -3.68 5.02 -14.45
N THR A 377 -2.60 4.36 -14.06
CA THR A 377 -2.48 3.50 -12.87
C THR A 377 -1.01 3.58 -12.44
N ARG A 378 -0.68 3.48 -11.16
CA ARG A 378 0.73 3.45 -10.75
C ARG A 378 1.18 2.02 -10.50
N PRO A 379 2.31 1.59 -11.09
CA PRO A 379 2.84 0.27 -10.80
C PRO A 379 3.35 0.26 -9.33
N PRO A 380 3.48 -0.91 -8.69
CA PRO A 380 3.93 -1.01 -7.30
C PRO A 380 5.33 -0.45 -6.95
N PRO A 381 6.35 -0.39 -7.85
CA PRO A 381 7.64 0.19 -7.54
C PRO A 381 7.72 1.71 -7.81
N GLN A 382 8.79 2.34 -7.33
CA GLN A 382 8.93 3.80 -7.27
C GLN A 382 9.24 4.43 -8.64
N ALA A 383 8.39 5.34 -9.13
CA ALA A 383 8.69 6.12 -10.33
C ALA A 383 9.16 7.56 -9.99
N GLY A 384 10.47 7.74 -9.88
CA GLY A 384 11.12 9.06 -9.80
C GLY A 384 11.12 9.77 -11.15
N VAL A 385 10.15 10.66 -11.36
CA VAL A 385 9.95 11.40 -12.62
C VAL A 385 11.13 12.32 -12.91
N TRP A 386 11.49 13.16 -11.93
CA TRP A 386 12.62 14.09 -12.01
C TRP A 386 13.04 14.52 -10.61
N GLY A 387 14.28 14.18 -10.22
CA GLY A 387 14.83 14.37 -8.88
C GLY A 387 16.12 15.19 -8.85
N GLN A 388 16.53 15.55 -7.64
CA GLN A 388 17.76 16.27 -7.33
C GLN A 388 18.45 15.62 -6.11
N TRP A 389 19.79 15.62 -6.09
CA TRP A 389 20.61 15.04 -5.02
C TRP A 389 21.69 16.05 -4.58
N ILE A 390 21.49 16.68 -3.42
CA ILE A 390 22.39 17.67 -2.83
C ILE A 390 23.20 17.00 -1.72
N GLN A 391 24.48 16.71 -1.98
CA GLN A 391 25.36 15.96 -1.06
C GLN A 391 26.70 16.67 -0.80
N PRO A 392 27.29 16.55 0.41
CA PRO A 392 28.58 17.16 0.73
C PRO A 392 29.72 16.46 -0.03
N HIS A 393 30.84 17.17 -0.23
CA HIS A 393 31.99 16.58 -0.93
C HIS A 393 32.69 15.52 -0.09
N ALA A 394 32.80 14.29 -0.63
CA ALA A 394 33.69 13.23 -0.14
C ALA A 394 33.60 13.04 1.39
N MET A 395 32.41 12.73 1.90
CA MET A 395 32.23 12.53 3.34
C MET A 395 32.75 11.15 3.84
N HIS A 396 32.91 10.17 2.94
CA HIS A 396 33.52 8.84 3.15
C HIS A 396 33.85 8.19 1.79
N PRO A 397 34.88 7.33 1.69
CA PRO A 397 35.30 6.67 0.44
C PRO A 397 34.24 5.72 -0.16
N TYR A 398 33.42 5.08 0.66
CA TYR A 398 32.37 4.14 0.24
C TYR A 398 30.96 4.58 0.72
N PHE A 399 30.48 5.75 0.29
CA PHE A 399 29.11 6.23 0.54
C PHE A 399 28.65 6.40 2.02
N THR A 400 29.23 7.36 2.78
CA THR A 400 28.45 7.98 3.88
C THR A 400 27.56 9.06 3.27
N LEU A 401 26.30 8.73 3.05
CA LEU A 401 25.33 9.67 2.49
C LEU A 401 24.77 10.59 3.57
N GLN A 402 25.01 11.89 3.38
CA GLN A 402 24.06 12.93 3.76
C GLN A 402 23.55 13.55 2.48
N SER A 403 22.25 13.70 2.39
CA SER A 403 21.62 14.14 1.16
C SER A 403 20.40 15.00 1.47
N ILE A 404 20.13 15.95 0.59
CA ILE A 404 18.81 16.55 0.45
C ILE A 404 18.30 16.09 -0.91
N GLU A 405 17.35 15.18 -0.87
CA GLU A 405 16.65 14.67 -2.04
C GLU A 405 15.31 15.37 -2.24
N GLY A 406 14.86 15.36 -3.48
CA GLY A 406 13.49 15.73 -3.78
C GLY A 406 13.23 15.82 -5.26
N GLY A 407 11.96 15.72 -5.63
CA GLY A 407 11.57 15.56 -7.01
C GLY A 407 10.10 15.24 -7.17
N LEU A 408 9.67 15.14 -8.42
CA LEU A 408 8.36 14.60 -8.77
C LEU A 408 8.40 13.08 -8.69
N PHE A 409 7.39 12.52 -8.03
CA PHE A 409 7.32 11.13 -7.60
C PHE A 409 5.94 10.57 -7.93
N SER A 410 5.89 9.40 -8.56
CA SER A 410 4.66 8.75 -8.96
C SER A 410 4.62 7.34 -8.37
N ASP A 411 4.01 7.22 -7.19
CA ASP A 411 3.82 5.97 -6.45
C ASP A 411 2.51 6.10 -5.64
N ASP A 412 1.65 5.08 -5.66
CA ASP A 412 0.39 5.08 -4.91
C ASP A 412 0.63 4.87 -3.39
N LYS A 413 1.82 4.43 -2.96
CA LYS A 413 2.21 4.23 -1.56
C LYS A 413 2.08 5.49 -0.71
N VAL A 414 2.34 6.64 -1.33
CA VAL A 414 2.20 7.98 -0.75
C VAL A 414 0.80 8.59 -1.01
N GLY A 415 -0.20 7.78 -1.38
CA GLY A 415 -1.58 8.18 -1.67
C GLY A 415 -1.83 8.44 -3.16
N ARG A 416 -2.99 7.99 -3.65
CA ARG A 416 -3.34 7.92 -5.07
C ARG A 416 -3.75 9.26 -5.66
N SER A 417 -2.78 10.13 -5.93
CA SER A 417 -3.08 11.40 -6.60
C SER A 417 -3.09 11.29 -8.13
N LYS A 418 -3.95 11.99 -8.85
CA LYS A 418 -3.89 12.11 -10.32
C LYS A 418 -2.52 12.59 -10.81
N TYR A 419 -1.93 13.60 -10.16
CA TYR A 419 -0.63 14.15 -10.52
C TYR A 419 0.52 13.52 -9.70
N PRO A 420 1.75 13.41 -10.26
CA PRO A 420 2.92 13.06 -9.47
C PRO A 420 3.08 14.02 -8.28
N LYS A 421 3.26 13.47 -7.07
CA LYS A 421 3.47 14.26 -5.85
C LYS A 421 4.91 14.77 -5.79
N TYR A 422 5.16 15.84 -5.04
CA TYR A 422 6.52 16.37 -4.86
C TYR A 422 7.12 15.99 -3.51
N MET A 423 8.22 15.22 -3.54
CA MET A 423 9.03 14.91 -2.35
C MET A 423 10.00 16.06 -2.05
N ALA A 424 9.99 16.57 -0.82
CA ALA A 424 11.01 17.49 -0.30
C ALA A 424 11.66 16.87 0.95
N SER A 425 12.68 16.03 0.76
CA SER A 425 13.27 15.17 1.79
C SER A 425 14.69 15.61 2.19
N GLY A 426 15.21 14.97 3.24
CA GLY A 426 16.55 15.16 3.76
C GLY A 426 16.95 13.93 4.57
N GLN A 427 18.08 13.35 4.19
CA GLN A 427 18.60 12.08 4.64
C GLN A 427 19.86 12.31 5.45
N SER A 428 19.86 11.84 6.69
CA SER A 428 20.92 12.06 7.66
C SER A 428 21.51 10.73 8.08
N HIS A 429 22.82 10.68 8.35
CA HIS A 429 23.47 9.52 8.96
C HIS A 429 23.34 8.23 8.14
N LEU A 430 24.29 7.99 7.22
CA LEU A 430 24.44 6.70 6.52
C LEU A 430 23.21 6.24 5.71
N TYR A 431 22.34 7.16 5.30
CA TYR A 431 21.04 6.81 4.68
C TYR A 431 20.14 5.94 5.59
N SER A 432 20.34 5.99 6.91
CA SER A 432 19.62 5.20 7.91
C SER A 432 18.10 5.35 7.79
N GLY A 433 17.37 4.27 8.08
CA GLY A 433 15.91 4.26 8.21
C GLY A 433 15.35 5.26 9.24
N ASP A 434 16.17 5.70 10.21
CA ASP A 434 15.83 6.74 11.18
C ASP A 434 16.08 8.19 10.68
N SER A 435 16.56 8.37 9.44
CA SER A 435 16.46 9.65 8.71
C SER A 435 15.03 10.14 8.76
N THR A 436 14.78 11.45 8.86
CA THR A 436 13.39 11.90 9.03
C THR A 436 12.97 13.17 8.31
N GLN A 437 11.79 13.02 7.70
CA GLN A 437 10.96 14.04 7.14
C GLN A 437 9.80 14.29 8.12
N PHE A 438 9.99 15.24 9.04
CA PHE A 438 8.97 15.71 10.01
C PHE A 438 8.38 14.66 10.96
N GLY A 439 9.07 13.54 11.21
CA GLY A 439 8.66 12.50 12.17
C GLY A 439 8.62 11.10 11.59
N TRP A 440 8.56 10.96 10.27
CA TRP A 440 8.61 9.67 9.61
C TRP A 440 9.91 9.54 8.82
N GLY A 441 10.41 8.33 8.70
CA GLY A 441 11.63 7.99 7.97
C GLY A 441 11.35 7.10 6.77
N PHE A 442 12.39 6.41 6.30
CA PHE A 442 12.22 5.42 5.23
C PHE A 442 11.25 4.31 5.66
N TYR A 443 10.56 3.74 4.68
CA TYR A 443 9.50 2.73 4.91
C TYR A 443 8.40 3.22 5.86
N GLU A 444 8.12 4.53 5.82
CA GLU A 444 7.02 5.20 6.54
C GLU A 444 7.12 5.09 8.07
N LYS A 445 8.30 4.71 8.57
CA LYS A 445 8.58 4.41 9.98
C LYS A 445 8.49 5.64 10.87
N ARG A 446 7.88 5.51 12.05
CA ARG A 446 7.91 6.51 13.13
C ARG A 446 9.32 6.61 13.74
N VAL A 447 9.93 7.79 13.77
CA VAL A 447 11.25 7.99 14.39
C VAL A 447 11.17 8.67 15.77
N SER A 448 12.12 8.37 16.66
CA SER A 448 12.21 9.01 17.98
C SER A 448 12.58 10.49 17.91
N CYS A 449 12.24 11.22 18.97
CA CYS A 449 12.46 12.65 19.15
C CYS A 449 13.90 13.11 18.86
N GLU A 450 14.85 12.27 19.23
CA GLU A 450 16.27 12.48 19.02
C GLU A 450 16.62 12.59 17.51
N TYR A 451 15.88 11.95 16.59
CA TYR A 451 16.12 12.03 15.15
C TYR A 451 15.44 13.22 14.45
N LEU A 452 14.49 13.92 15.09
CA LEU A 452 13.73 15.03 14.46
C LEU A 452 14.62 16.21 14.04
N GLY A 453 14.73 16.45 12.73
CA GLY A 453 15.54 17.54 12.15
C GLY A 453 14.77 18.61 11.40
N GLY A 454 13.56 18.31 10.94
CA GLY A 454 12.71 19.26 10.21
C GLY A 454 12.03 20.28 11.14
N ILE A 455 11.87 21.51 10.65
CA ILE A 455 11.08 22.59 11.25
C ILE A 455 10.17 23.22 10.19
N GLN A 456 8.88 23.33 10.48
CA GLN A 456 7.92 24.05 9.64
C GLN A 456 8.16 25.55 9.76
N ILE A 457 8.05 26.26 8.64
CA ILE A 457 8.13 27.73 8.57
C ILE A 457 6.77 28.29 8.17
N ALA A 458 6.12 27.75 7.14
CA ALA A 458 4.84 28.27 6.66
C ALA A 458 3.71 28.12 7.68
N ASN A 459 2.91 29.17 7.87
CA ASN A 459 1.69 29.16 8.68
C ASN A 459 0.41 28.82 7.91
N LYS A 460 0.43 28.82 6.57
CA LYS A 460 -0.74 28.55 5.72
C LYS A 460 -0.63 27.30 4.86
N LEU A 461 0.49 26.58 4.95
CA LEU A 461 0.74 25.38 4.18
C LEU A 461 1.12 24.27 5.15
N LEU A 462 0.41 23.15 5.09
CA LEU A 462 0.77 21.92 5.77
C LEU A 462 1.69 21.11 4.87
N TYR A 463 2.81 20.61 5.42
CA TYR A 463 3.61 19.58 4.75
C TYR A 463 3.31 18.23 5.40
N PRO A 464 2.69 17.27 4.69
CA PRO A 464 2.39 15.95 5.22
C PRO A 464 3.54 14.97 4.92
N PRO A 465 3.65 13.84 5.65
CA PRO A 465 4.65 12.81 5.35
C PRO A 465 4.36 12.06 4.03
N ASN A 466 3.14 12.11 3.50
CA ASN A 466 2.78 11.56 2.19
C ASN A 466 2.94 12.57 1.02
N LEU A 467 3.89 13.50 1.18
CA LEU A 467 4.39 14.43 0.15
C LEU A 467 3.41 15.54 -0.29
N PHE A 468 3.89 16.52 -1.07
CA PHE A 468 3.02 17.56 -1.62
C PHE A 468 2.16 17.01 -2.77
N ALA A 469 0.85 16.93 -2.55
CA ALA A 469 -0.15 16.71 -3.59
C ALA A 469 -0.52 18.02 -4.32
N PHE A 470 -1.06 17.89 -5.53
CA PHE A 470 -1.54 18.99 -6.37
C PHE A 470 -3.05 18.85 -6.61
N ASP A 471 -3.78 19.96 -6.61
CA ASP A 471 -5.23 20.03 -6.79
C ASP A 471 -5.65 19.32 -8.09
N GLU A 472 -6.53 18.33 -8.00
CA GLU A 472 -6.87 17.47 -9.15
C GLU A 472 -7.95 18.07 -10.06
N ASP A 473 -8.74 18.99 -9.51
CA ASP A 473 -9.89 19.66 -10.14
C ASP A 473 -9.48 20.91 -10.95
N GLN A 474 -8.18 21.26 -10.96
CA GLN A 474 -7.66 22.45 -11.67
C GLN A 474 -7.57 22.30 -13.21
N GLU A 475 -7.54 23.43 -13.93
CA GLU A 475 -7.40 23.44 -15.40
C GLU A 475 -5.97 23.05 -15.82
N GLU A 476 -5.81 21.91 -16.50
CA GLU A 476 -4.52 21.39 -16.99
C GLU A 476 -3.75 22.34 -17.93
N HIS A 477 -4.45 23.30 -18.55
CA HIS A 477 -3.93 24.25 -19.53
C HIS A 477 -3.10 23.60 -20.67
N ALA A 478 -3.43 22.35 -21.05
CA ALA A 478 -2.63 21.53 -21.97
C ALA A 478 -2.34 22.18 -23.35
N ASP A 479 -3.26 23.01 -23.86
CA ASP A 479 -3.09 23.75 -25.13
C ASP A 479 -2.29 25.08 -24.97
N ASP A 480 -1.89 25.46 -23.76
CA ASP A 480 -1.15 26.70 -23.42
C ASP A 480 0.07 26.40 -22.52
N GLY A 481 0.84 25.38 -22.88
CA GLY A 481 2.05 24.96 -22.16
C GLY A 481 1.82 24.34 -20.78
N GLY A 482 0.59 24.36 -20.27
CA GLY A 482 0.09 23.74 -19.04
C GLY A 482 0.72 24.21 -17.71
N LEU A 483 0.58 23.35 -16.69
CA LEU A 483 0.93 23.60 -15.29
C LEU A 483 2.42 23.39 -14.97
N PHE A 484 2.91 24.20 -14.01
CA PHE A 484 4.26 24.18 -13.46
C PHE A 484 4.29 24.35 -11.94
N PHE A 485 5.14 23.59 -11.26
CA PHE A 485 5.47 23.73 -9.85
C PHE A 485 6.86 24.35 -9.68
N GLY A 486 6.95 25.55 -9.11
CA GLY A 486 8.22 26.15 -8.73
C GLY A 486 8.70 25.60 -7.38
N HIS A 487 9.94 25.17 -7.31
CA HIS A 487 10.52 24.70 -6.06
C HIS A 487 12.02 25.02 -5.95
N GLY A 488 12.58 24.93 -4.74
CA GLY A 488 14.02 25.00 -4.54
C GLY A 488 14.48 24.74 -3.11
N TRP A 489 15.64 24.11 -2.96
CA TRP A 489 16.34 24.00 -1.69
C TRP A 489 17.43 25.05 -1.61
N ILE A 490 17.37 25.92 -0.60
CA ILE A 490 18.28 27.06 -0.43
C ILE A 490 18.78 27.10 1.01
N ALA A 491 20.09 27.14 1.20
CA ALA A 491 20.72 27.33 2.49
C ALA A 491 20.53 28.77 2.96
N MET A 492 19.81 28.94 4.08
CA MET A 492 19.58 30.21 4.75
C MET A 492 20.43 30.29 6.02
N PRO A 493 20.88 31.49 6.45
CA PRO A 493 21.62 31.67 7.70
C PRO A 493 20.72 31.70 8.95
N MET A 494 19.57 31.00 8.93
CA MET A 494 18.52 31.16 9.95
C MET A 494 18.97 30.73 11.35
N ILE A 495 19.73 29.63 11.46
CA ILE A 495 20.24 29.13 12.74
C ILE A 495 21.77 29.18 12.72
N GLY A 496 22.37 30.05 13.55
CA GLY A 496 23.83 30.12 13.74
C GLY A 496 24.64 30.54 12.51
N GLY A 497 24.03 31.21 11.53
CA GLY A 497 24.72 31.68 10.32
C GLY A 497 25.76 32.78 10.58
N LYS A 498 26.76 32.88 9.72
CA LYS A 498 27.81 33.94 9.75
C LYS A 498 28.22 34.31 8.34
N THR A 499 28.66 35.56 8.13
CA THR A 499 29.17 36.00 6.82
C THR A 499 30.28 35.09 6.31
N ARG A 500 30.18 34.65 5.05
CA ARG A 500 31.17 33.79 4.39
C ARG A 500 31.93 34.56 3.32
N GLU A 501 33.26 34.54 3.40
CA GLU A 501 34.16 35.20 2.46
C GLU A 501 35.13 34.16 1.86
N ASN A 502 35.32 34.16 0.53
CA ASN A 502 36.30 33.31 -0.18
C ASN A 502 36.17 31.80 0.05
N TRP A 503 34.96 31.28 0.28
CA TRP A 503 34.72 29.83 0.28
C TRP A 503 35.06 29.25 -1.10
N THR A 504 35.71 28.08 -1.17
CA THR A 504 35.91 27.33 -2.42
C THR A 504 35.79 25.83 -2.13
N THR A 505 35.33 25.02 -3.08
CA THR A 505 35.04 23.58 -2.85
C THR A 505 36.20 22.64 -3.20
N GLY A 506 37.29 23.15 -3.80
CA GLY A 506 38.41 22.34 -4.30
C GLY A 506 39.80 22.94 -4.07
N GLY A 507 39.95 23.84 -3.08
CA GLY A 507 41.24 24.43 -2.73
C GLY A 507 42.02 23.59 -1.70
N THR A 508 43.35 23.54 -1.82
CA THR A 508 44.24 22.92 -0.82
C THR A 508 44.36 23.72 0.49
N ASP A 509 43.82 24.93 0.51
CA ASP A 509 43.68 25.75 1.73
C ASP A 509 42.28 25.48 2.31
N ASP A 510 42.17 24.47 3.20
CA ASP A 510 40.90 23.94 3.72
C ASP A 510 40.00 25.03 4.35
N PRO A 511 38.84 25.39 3.74
CA PRO A 511 37.89 26.34 4.32
C PRO A 511 36.84 25.65 5.22
N ARG A 512 36.85 24.32 5.32
CA ARG A 512 35.90 23.52 6.11
C ARG A 512 36.18 23.71 7.61
N ASP A 513 35.56 24.72 8.20
CA ASP A 513 35.62 25.01 9.64
C ASP A 513 34.20 25.09 10.21
N VAL A 514 33.95 24.38 11.31
CA VAL A 514 32.69 24.47 12.09
C VAL A 514 32.39 25.90 12.59
N ASN A 515 33.41 26.76 12.63
CA ASN A 515 33.27 28.17 12.99
C ASN A 515 32.79 29.05 11.82
N SER A 516 32.70 28.56 10.58
CA SER A 516 32.31 29.32 9.36
C SER A 516 30.84 29.74 9.31
N GLY A 517 30.08 29.50 10.38
CA GLY A 517 28.64 29.72 10.44
C GLY A 517 27.87 28.54 9.86
N LYS A 518 26.65 28.33 10.36
CA LYS A 518 25.83 27.18 10.00
C LYS A 518 24.93 27.44 8.79
N LEU A 519 24.53 26.35 8.13
CA LEU A 519 23.61 26.33 7.00
C LEU A 519 22.28 25.73 7.46
N THR A 520 21.18 26.46 7.26
CA THR A 520 19.82 25.98 7.50
C THR A 520 19.16 25.78 6.14
N TRP A 521 19.15 24.55 5.63
CA TRP A 521 18.61 24.24 4.32
C TRP A 521 17.08 24.37 4.35
N THR A 522 16.55 25.29 3.54
CA THR A 522 15.14 25.68 3.52
C THR A 522 14.52 25.33 2.17
N PHE A 523 13.36 24.67 2.19
CA PHE A 523 12.58 24.37 1.01
C PHE A 523 11.64 25.54 0.69
N PHE A 524 11.73 26.05 -0.53
CA PHE A 524 10.89 27.09 -1.09
C PHE A 524 9.93 26.50 -2.12
N VAL A 525 8.72 27.05 -2.12
CA VAL A 525 7.59 26.65 -2.96
C VAL A 525 7.10 27.86 -3.74
N ASP A 526 6.72 27.68 -5.01
CA ASP A 526 6.03 28.68 -5.82
C ASP A 526 4.92 28.01 -6.65
N ALA A 527 3.70 28.09 -6.11
CA ALA A 527 2.46 27.59 -6.67
C ALA A 527 1.44 28.74 -6.81
N LYS A 528 0.30 28.50 -7.46
CA LYS A 528 -0.73 29.51 -7.70
C LYS A 528 -1.45 29.95 -6.42
N ASN A 529 -1.58 29.06 -5.44
CA ASN A 529 -2.23 29.28 -4.14
C ASN A 529 -1.26 29.46 -2.95
N PHE A 530 0.05 29.24 -3.12
CA PHE A 530 1.08 29.50 -2.10
C PHE A 530 2.44 29.83 -2.71
N SER A 531 3.18 30.79 -2.13
CA SER A 531 4.56 31.11 -2.55
C SER A 531 5.44 31.58 -1.39
N GLY A 532 6.60 30.92 -1.20
CA GLY A 532 7.61 31.22 -0.17
C GLY A 532 8.20 29.98 0.52
N PRO A 533 8.98 30.15 1.61
CA PRO A 533 9.60 29.04 2.34
C PRO A 533 8.58 28.17 3.12
N SER A 534 8.49 26.89 2.79
CA SER A 534 7.62 25.92 3.48
C SER A 534 8.21 25.46 4.81
N HIS A 535 9.42 24.93 4.78
CA HIS A 535 10.06 24.26 5.91
C HIS A 535 11.58 24.24 5.76
N ALA A 536 12.30 23.79 6.78
CA ALA A 536 13.76 23.69 6.76
C ALA A 536 14.31 22.55 7.63
N TYR A 537 15.55 22.14 7.37
CA TYR A 537 16.33 21.28 8.25
C TYR A 537 17.24 22.11 9.16
N VAL A 538 17.20 21.85 10.47
CA VAL A 538 18.12 22.48 11.42
C VAL A 538 19.57 22.02 11.15
N PRO A 539 20.61 22.83 11.43
CA PRO A 539 22.00 22.42 11.20
C PRO A 539 22.38 21.14 11.97
N GLU A 540 21.89 20.98 13.19
CA GLU A 540 22.16 19.85 14.10
C GLU A 540 21.72 18.50 13.51
N PHE A 541 20.75 18.48 12.59
CA PHE A 541 20.29 17.28 11.89
C PHE A 541 21.42 16.58 11.15
N TRP A 542 22.39 17.33 10.64
CA TRP A 542 23.50 16.82 9.82
C TRP A 542 24.74 16.41 10.63
N TYR A 543 24.77 16.58 11.95
CA TYR A 543 25.99 16.23 12.70
C TYR A 543 25.80 15.68 14.12
N ARG A 544 24.64 15.84 14.75
CA ARG A 544 24.40 15.20 16.06
C ARG A 544 24.47 13.67 15.90
N ARG A 545 25.05 12.96 16.87
CA ARG A 545 25.28 11.50 16.82
C ARG A 545 26.24 10.97 15.75
N LEU A 546 26.87 11.77 14.88
CA LEU A 546 27.87 11.24 13.94
C LEU A 546 28.90 10.32 14.62
N ASN A 547 29.42 10.73 15.78
CA ASN A 547 30.33 9.89 16.55
C ASN A 547 29.70 8.60 17.12
N LYS A 548 28.39 8.57 17.45
CA LYS A 548 27.69 7.33 17.81
C LYS A 548 27.54 6.38 16.62
N PHE A 549 27.37 6.91 15.40
CA PHE A 549 27.40 6.10 14.17
C PHE A 549 28.81 5.58 13.86
N ASN A 550 29.83 6.45 13.87
CA ASN A 550 31.25 6.06 13.76
C ASN A 550 31.58 4.92 14.77
N ALA A 551 31.06 5.00 16.00
CA ALA A 551 31.24 3.97 17.02
C ALA A 551 30.53 2.63 16.68
N LEU A 552 29.35 2.67 16.07
CA LEU A 552 28.64 1.46 15.61
C LEU A 552 29.37 0.81 14.42
N GLU A 553 29.83 1.60 13.45
CA GLU A 553 30.59 1.12 12.29
C GLU A 553 31.88 0.40 12.72
N ILE A 554 32.67 1.04 13.59
CA ILE A 554 33.85 0.41 14.21
C ILE A 554 33.48 -0.92 14.88
N LEU A 555 32.40 -0.94 15.68
CA LEU A 555 32.01 -2.15 16.38
C LEU A 555 31.50 -3.25 15.43
N ASN A 556 30.92 -2.90 14.28
CA ASN A 556 30.46 -3.86 13.27
C ASN A 556 31.63 -4.53 12.55
N GLU A 557 32.55 -3.74 12.00
CA GLU A 557 33.74 -4.21 11.27
C GLU A 557 34.52 -5.26 12.08
N TYR A 558 34.79 -4.96 13.36
CA TYR A 558 35.51 -5.87 14.25
C TYR A 558 34.69 -7.06 14.79
N TRP A 559 33.38 -7.11 14.52
CA TRP A 559 32.51 -8.22 14.92
C TRP A 559 32.34 -9.25 13.78
N GLU A 560 32.23 -8.80 12.53
CA GLU A 560 32.09 -9.69 11.37
C GLU A 560 33.38 -10.47 11.05
N GLU A 561 34.56 -9.94 11.38
CA GLU A 561 35.85 -10.64 11.20
C GLU A 561 36.11 -11.80 12.20
N GLY A 562 35.23 -12.03 13.18
CA GLY A 562 35.22 -13.23 14.03
C GLY A 562 36.28 -13.33 15.13
N GLU A 563 37.41 -12.62 15.07
CA GLU A 563 38.40 -12.50 16.16
C GLU A 563 39.10 -11.13 16.19
N SER A 564 38.50 -10.09 16.81
CA SER A 564 39.28 -8.89 17.15
C SER A 564 40.20 -9.12 18.35
N THR A 565 41.45 -8.69 18.23
CA THR A 565 42.49 -8.87 19.27
C THR A 565 42.61 -7.68 20.23
N ASP A 566 42.04 -6.50 19.89
CA ASP A 566 42.01 -5.33 20.79
C ASP A 566 40.68 -5.21 21.55
N THR A 567 40.53 -6.09 22.54
CA THR A 567 39.40 -6.02 23.47
C THR A 567 39.39 -4.77 24.35
N GLU A 568 40.47 -3.98 24.46
CA GLU A 568 40.49 -2.78 25.31
C GLU A 568 39.88 -1.59 24.57
N PHE A 569 40.30 -1.37 23.31
CA PHE A 569 39.71 -0.35 22.43
C PHE A 569 38.20 -0.60 22.21
N LEU A 570 37.80 -1.81 21.82
CA LEU A 570 36.38 -2.10 21.56
C LEU A 570 35.49 -1.96 22.80
N ASN A 571 35.98 -2.33 23.99
CA ASN A 571 35.26 -2.07 25.22
C ASN A 571 35.11 -0.56 25.50
N LYS A 572 36.07 0.27 25.07
CA LYS A 572 35.95 1.73 25.15
C LYS A 572 34.99 2.32 24.12
N VAL A 573 34.91 1.77 22.91
CA VAL A 573 33.89 2.16 21.92
C VAL A 573 32.49 1.80 22.43
N LYS A 574 32.32 0.62 23.05
CA LYS A 574 31.09 0.25 23.76
C LYS A 574 30.78 1.18 24.94
N ASP A 575 31.78 1.58 25.72
CA ASP A 575 31.61 2.56 26.80
C ASP A 575 31.12 3.92 26.26
N TYR A 576 31.58 4.35 25.08
CA TYR A 576 31.11 5.59 24.46
C TYR A 576 29.66 5.48 23.98
N PHE A 577 29.31 4.41 23.26
CA PHE A 577 27.95 4.18 22.82
C PHE A 577 26.94 4.15 23.99
N ALA A 578 27.37 3.55 25.11
CA ALA A 578 26.65 3.49 26.39
C ALA A 578 26.74 4.77 27.26
N ASP A 579 27.24 5.89 26.73
CA ASP A 579 27.38 7.20 27.40
C ASP A 579 28.21 7.15 28.72
N ARG A 580 29.12 6.17 28.85
CA ARG A 580 30.03 5.99 30.02
C ARG A 580 31.35 6.74 29.89
N ILE A 581 31.76 7.11 28.68
CA ILE A 581 32.86 8.05 28.42
C ILE A 581 32.38 9.18 27.53
N SER A 582 33.05 10.33 27.59
CA SER A 582 32.71 11.51 26.79
C SER A 582 33.14 11.36 25.32
N GLU A 583 32.49 12.12 24.44
CA GLU A 583 32.85 12.22 23.02
C GLU A 583 34.31 12.64 22.80
N ALA A 584 34.85 13.54 23.64
CA ALA A 584 36.25 13.94 23.59
C ALA A 584 37.22 12.80 23.98
N GLU A 585 36.80 11.88 24.87
CA GLU A 585 37.57 10.67 25.18
C GLU A 585 37.50 9.67 24.02
N PHE A 586 36.32 9.46 23.42
CA PHE A 586 36.14 8.60 22.24
C PHE A 586 36.98 9.09 21.05
N GLU A 587 36.90 10.37 20.67
CA GLU A 587 37.72 10.94 19.60
C GLU A 587 39.22 10.75 19.87
N SER A 588 39.65 10.89 21.13
CA SER A 588 41.06 10.72 21.49
C SER A 588 41.52 9.27 21.30
N LEU A 589 40.69 8.29 21.68
CA LEU A 589 40.97 6.86 21.50
C LEU A 589 41.03 6.44 20.03
N VAL A 590 40.14 7.01 19.21
CA VAL A 590 40.10 6.79 17.76
C VAL A 590 41.34 7.40 17.09
N LYS A 591 41.72 8.62 17.46
CA LYS A 591 42.93 9.31 16.95
C LYS A 591 44.26 8.64 17.37
N GLU A 592 44.23 7.67 18.28
CA GLU A 592 45.39 6.84 18.64
C GLU A 592 45.53 5.58 17.77
N GLN A 593 44.52 5.21 16.97
CA GLN A 593 44.55 4.02 16.12
C GLN A 593 45.44 4.19 14.90
N SER A 594 46.13 3.13 14.48
CA SER A 594 47.07 3.19 13.35
C SER A 594 46.41 3.32 11.97
N TRP A 595 45.11 3.02 11.87
CA TRP A 595 44.30 3.17 10.67
C TRP A 595 43.60 4.53 10.57
N TYR A 596 43.61 5.35 11.64
CA TYR A 596 42.86 6.60 11.65
C TYR A 596 43.41 7.62 10.65
N ALA A 597 42.53 8.07 9.76
CA ALA A 597 42.74 9.20 8.85
C ALA A 597 41.86 10.39 9.25
N ASP A 598 42.40 11.61 9.16
CA ASP A 598 41.62 12.84 9.37
C ASP A 598 40.95 13.26 8.05
N GLY A 599 39.90 12.54 7.66
CA GLY A 599 39.09 12.77 6.45
C GLY A 599 39.53 11.97 5.22
N VAL A 600 38.70 12.00 4.16
CA VAL A 600 38.95 11.27 2.91
C VAL A 600 40.27 11.68 2.25
N GLU A 601 40.69 12.93 2.40
CA GLU A 601 41.98 13.43 1.89
C GLU A 601 43.22 12.63 2.37
N ASP A 602 43.15 12.02 3.55
CA ASP A 602 44.24 11.26 4.18
C ASP A 602 43.92 9.75 4.34
N PHE A 603 42.76 9.28 3.85
CA PHE A 603 42.33 7.88 3.96
C PHE A 603 43.03 7.00 2.90
N ASP A 604 43.52 5.83 3.32
CA ASP A 604 44.22 4.86 2.47
C ASP A 604 43.45 3.53 2.45
N GLU A 605 42.68 3.32 1.38
CA GLU A 605 41.90 2.10 1.11
C GLU A 605 42.78 0.83 1.14
N ASP A 606 44.01 0.89 0.62
CA ASP A 606 44.94 -0.24 0.60
C ASP A 606 45.50 -0.58 2.00
N ALA A 607 45.37 0.32 2.99
CA ALA A 607 45.84 0.12 4.35
C ALA A 607 44.83 -0.59 5.27
N GLY A 608 43.52 -0.44 4.97
CA GLY A 608 42.39 -1.00 5.73
C GLY A 608 42.09 -0.32 7.07
N GLY A 609 40.86 -0.54 7.56
CA GLY A 609 40.34 -0.02 8.83
C GLY A 609 39.20 0.99 8.68
N SER A 610 38.54 1.30 9.80
CA SER A 610 37.34 2.13 9.84
C SER A 610 37.59 3.60 9.42
N TYR A 611 36.59 4.21 8.80
CA TYR A 611 36.56 5.65 8.53
C TYR A 611 35.80 6.41 9.63
N ILE A 612 36.08 7.71 9.80
CA ILE A 612 35.43 8.57 10.81
C ILE A 612 34.80 9.79 10.15
N VAL A 613 33.47 9.86 10.15
CA VAL A 613 32.74 11.04 9.66
C VAL A 613 32.91 12.20 10.63
N ARG A 614 33.36 13.35 10.13
CA ARG A 614 33.61 14.57 10.91
C ARG A 614 32.44 15.54 10.76
N ALA A 615 32.02 16.17 11.87
CA ALA A 615 31.00 17.21 11.83
C ALA A 615 31.33 18.35 10.84
N LYS A 616 32.62 18.69 10.67
CA LYS A 616 33.08 19.72 9.74
C LYS A 616 32.86 19.42 8.25
N ASP A 617 32.54 18.18 7.87
CA ASP A 617 32.28 17.77 6.48
C ASP A 617 30.78 17.70 6.14
N SER A 618 29.90 17.81 7.14
CA SER A 618 28.44 17.73 6.99
C SER A 618 27.79 18.90 6.24
N LEU A 619 26.54 18.69 5.79
CA LEU A 619 25.68 19.73 5.17
C LEU A 619 25.35 20.91 6.12
N ALA A 620 25.61 20.81 7.42
CA ALA A 620 25.47 21.91 8.37
C ALA A 620 26.50 23.03 8.18
N PHE A 621 27.66 22.72 7.58
CA PHE A 621 28.78 23.66 7.47
C PHE A 621 29.27 23.83 6.02
N ASN A 622 28.97 22.90 5.11
CA ASN A 622 29.50 22.94 3.75
C ASN A 622 28.41 23.18 2.70
N PRO A 623 28.60 24.12 1.76
CA PRO A 623 27.90 24.09 0.49
C PRO A 623 28.42 22.91 -0.35
N VAL A 624 27.65 22.51 -1.35
CA VAL A 624 27.98 21.34 -2.17
C VAL A 624 28.87 21.71 -3.36
N PRO A 625 29.73 20.77 -3.86
CA PRO A 625 30.61 21.00 -5.01
C PRO A 625 29.87 20.93 -6.36
N GLY A 626 28.74 20.22 -6.38
CA GLY A 626 27.86 19.97 -7.51
C GLY A 626 26.54 19.41 -6.98
N VAL A 627 25.54 19.31 -7.86
CA VAL A 627 24.26 18.66 -7.60
C VAL A 627 23.98 17.74 -8.77
N ALA A 628 23.57 16.50 -8.51
CA ALA A 628 23.06 15.62 -9.55
C ALA A 628 21.56 15.86 -9.70
N ILE A 629 21.09 16.05 -10.93
CA ILE A 629 19.67 16.26 -11.27
C ILE A 629 19.38 15.40 -12.50
N GLY A 630 18.30 14.61 -12.45
CA GLY A 630 17.96 13.64 -13.50
C GLY A 630 16.66 12.90 -13.22
N SER A 631 16.32 11.92 -14.06
CA SER A 631 15.22 10.97 -13.84
C SER A 631 15.76 9.72 -13.14
N GLU A 632 14.98 9.11 -12.25
CA GLU A 632 15.35 7.93 -11.47
C GLU A 632 14.12 7.00 -11.46
N ARG A 633 13.93 6.33 -12.59
CA ARG A 633 12.68 5.69 -12.98
C ARG A 633 12.91 4.23 -13.33
N ASP A 634 12.14 3.35 -12.70
CA ASP A 634 12.10 1.95 -13.07
C ASP A 634 11.49 1.73 -14.47
N PRO A 635 11.91 0.67 -15.21
CA PRO A 635 11.36 0.32 -16.50
C PRO A 635 9.84 0.16 -16.48
N SER A 636 9.15 0.65 -17.51
CA SER A 636 7.69 0.51 -17.64
C SER A 636 7.29 -0.90 -18.08
N ILE A 637 6.05 -1.28 -17.78
CA ILE A 637 5.54 -2.64 -18.06
C ILE A 637 5.25 -2.82 -19.56
N GLY A 638 5.71 -3.95 -20.09
CA GLY A 638 5.33 -4.50 -21.39
C GLY A 638 4.78 -5.91 -21.24
N LEU A 639 3.59 -6.15 -21.82
CA LEU A 639 2.89 -7.44 -21.77
C LEU A 639 2.67 -7.99 -23.18
N THR A 640 3.20 -9.18 -23.50
CA THR A 640 2.97 -9.80 -24.81
C THR A 640 1.76 -10.73 -24.87
N TYR A 641 1.24 -10.92 -26.09
CA TYR A 641 0.27 -11.94 -26.43
C TYR A 641 0.55 -12.50 -27.82
N GLU A 642 0.43 -13.82 -27.98
CA GLU A 642 0.58 -14.51 -29.25
C GLU A 642 -0.80 -15.00 -29.70
N ASP A 643 -1.24 -14.61 -30.90
CA ASP A 643 -2.54 -15.02 -31.44
C ASP A 643 -2.53 -16.44 -32.04
N GLU A 644 -3.70 -16.95 -32.42
CA GLU A 644 -3.86 -18.28 -33.03
C GLU A 644 -3.04 -18.48 -34.34
N SER A 645 -2.52 -17.40 -34.94
CA SER A 645 -1.68 -17.46 -36.14
C SER A 645 -0.17 -17.53 -35.83
N GLY A 646 0.21 -17.38 -34.56
CA GLY A 646 1.61 -17.22 -34.13
C GLY A 646 2.12 -15.79 -34.31
N THR A 647 1.23 -14.79 -34.44
CA THR A 647 1.65 -13.38 -34.47
C THR A 647 1.74 -12.85 -33.05
N MET A 648 2.92 -12.37 -32.66
CA MET A 648 3.14 -11.74 -31.37
C MET A 648 2.75 -10.25 -31.42
N TYR A 649 2.06 -9.82 -30.38
CA TYR A 649 1.73 -8.42 -30.10
C TYR A 649 2.22 -8.07 -28.69
N LEU A 650 2.54 -6.81 -28.48
CA LEU A 650 2.96 -6.22 -27.21
C LEU A 650 2.00 -5.08 -26.87
N LYS A 651 1.54 -5.04 -25.61
CA LYS A 651 0.90 -3.88 -25.01
C LYS A 651 1.91 -3.21 -24.07
N THR A 652 2.09 -1.91 -24.23
CA THR A 652 3.00 -1.11 -23.39
C THR A 652 2.20 -0.19 -22.48
N PHE A 653 2.75 0.08 -21.29
CA PHE A 653 2.16 0.99 -20.30
C PHE A 653 3.10 2.17 -20.07
N LEU A 654 3.30 2.94 -21.14
CA LEU A 654 4.29 4.00 -21.18
C LEU A 654 3.76 5.32 -20.59
N PRO A 655 4.65 6.14 -20.02
CA PRO A 655 4.41 7.51 -19.61
C PRO A 655 3.73 8.37 -20.69
N LYS A 656 2.64 9.04 -20.32
CA LYS A 656 1.94 10.01 -21.16
C LYS A 656 2.65 11.35 -21.16
N ILE A 657 3.57 11.55 -22.08
CA ILE A 657 4.22 12.86 -22.26
C ILE A 657 3.27 13.81 -23.02
N PRO A 658 3.19 15.10 -22.67
CA PRO A 658 2.49 16.10 -23.48
C PRO A 658 3.00 16.13 -24.93
N ASP A 659 2.07 16.10 -25.89
CA ASP A 659 2.37 15.92 -27.32
C ASP A 659 1.70 16.96 -28.25
N LYS A 660 1.01 17.97 -27.69
CA LYS A 660 0.23 18.95 -28.47
C LYS A 660 1.11 19.74 -29.42
N ASN A 661 2.31 20.05 -28.98
CA ASN A 661 3.28 20.89 -29.66
C ASN A 661 4.48 20.10 -30.17
N ASN A 662 5.32 20.73 -31.00
CA ASN A 662 6.59 20.11 -31.42
C ASN A 662 7.69 20.24 -30.36
N ILE A 663 7.57 21.25 -29.48
CA ILE A 663 8.50 21.54 -28.40
C ILE A 663 7.64 21.79 -27.18
N GLU A 664 7.81 20.98 -26.14
CA GLU A 664 6.98 20.97 -24.94
C GLU A 664 7.86 21.27 -23.71
N PRO A 665 7.51 22.27 -22.87
CA PRO A 665 8.33 22.66 -21.73
C PRO A 665 8.28 21.62 -20.61
N PHE A 666 9.47 21.23 -20.10
CA PHE A 666 9.62 20.20 -19.07
C PHE A 666 10.16 20.76 -17.74
N SER A 667 11.32 21.42 -17.76
CA SER A 667 11.87 22.12 -16.60
C SER A 667 12.26 23.54 -17.02
N LEU A 668 11.85 24.56 -16.26
CA LEU A 668 12.05 25.96 -16.60
C LEU A 668 12.81 26.70 -15.50
N SER A 669 13.61 27.69 -15.89
CA SER A 669 14.41 28.54 -14.99
C SER A 669 15.24 27.75 -13.96
N GLY A 670 15.88 26.66 -14.40
CA GLY A 670 16.81 25.89 -13.59
C GLY A 670 18.05 26.70 -13.19
N ARG A 671 18.27 26.87 -11.88
CA ARG A 671 19.23 27.80 -11.28
C ARG A 671 19.97 27.19 -10.09
N THR A 672 21.18 27.68 -9.89
CA THR A 672 22.05 27.50 -8.71
C THR A 672 22.23 28.84 -8.00
N TYR A 673 22.42 28.83 -6.69
CA TYR A 673 22.63 30.03 -5.87
C TYR A 673 24.01 30.05 -5.22
N GLY A 674 24.71 31.18 -5.35
CA GLY A 674 26.05 31.41 -4.80
C GLY A 674 26.05 31.90 -3.35
N VAL A 675 27.26 32.06 -2.78
CA VAL A 675 27.47 32.55 -1.41
C VAL A 675 26.91 33.95 -1.17
N GLU A 676 26.78 34.76 -2.22
CA GLU A 676 26.17 36.08 -2.19
C GLU A 676 24.68 36.02 -1.79
N HIS A 677 23.97 34.96 -2.23
CA HIS A 677 22.58 34.74 -1.86
C HIS A 677 22.44 34.44 -0.36
N TYR A 678 23.27 33.54 0.18
CA TYR A 678 23.32 33.25 1.61
C TYR A 678 23.66 34.50 2.44
N ASN A 679 24.70 35.25 2.02
CA ASN A 679 25.15 36.46 2.71
C ASN A 679 24.09 37.59 2.71
N ASN A 680 23.22 37.68 1.70
CA ASN A 680 22.13 38.66 1.63
C ASN A 680 21.16 38.57 2.82
N PHE A 681 21.00 37.41 3.45
CA PHE A 681 20.10 37.21 4.59
C PHE A 681 20.77 37.30 5.97
N ILE A 682 22.11 37.44 6.04
CA ILE A 682 22.85 37.47 7.31
C ILE A 682 22.37 38.61 8.22
N GLU A 683 22.18 39.82 7.69
CA GLU A 683 21.76 40.98 8.48
C GLU A 683 20.37 40.77 9.10
N PHE A 684 19.46 40.09 8.40
CA PHE A 684 18.12 39.80 8.90
C PHE A 684 18.12 38.79 10.05
N PHE A 685 18.81 37.66 9.89
CA PHE A 685 18.79 36.60 10.91
C PHE A 685 19.68 36.90 12.13
N ASN A 686 20.73 37.71 11.98
CA ASN A 686 21.69 37.99 13.06
C ASN A 686 21.49 39.33 13.79
N SER A 687 20.61 40.22 13.33
CA SER A 687 20.36 41.51 14.01
C SER A 687 19.37 41.40 15.17
N GLU A 688 19.51 42.31 16.15
CA GLU A 688 18.53 42.55 17.23
C GLU A 688 17.31 43.33 16.69
N ASP A 689 17.56 44.43 15.95
CA ASP A 689 16.53 45.13 15.19
C ASP A 689 16.24 44.38 13.87
N ILE A 690 15.00 43.95 13.64
CA ILE A 690 14.62 43.20 12.43
C ILE A 690 14.57 44.13 11.19
N PRO A 691 15.47 43.99 10.21
CA PRO A 691 15.54 44.88 9.04
C PRO A 691 14.58 44.46 7.92
N THR A 692 14.41 45.32 6.92
CA THR A 692 13.72 44.94 5.68
C THR A 692 14.61 44.03 4.83
N VAL A 693 14.11 42.84 4.49
CA VAL A 693 14.83 41.86 3.67
C VAL A 693 14.79 42.22 2.18
N ASN A 694 15.91 42.07 1.49
CA ASN A 694 15.97 42.08 0.04
C ASN A 694 15.63 40.67 -0.51
N PHE A 695 14.58 40.58 -1.32
CA PHE A 695 14.13 39.34 -1.96
C PHE A 695 14.39 39.33 -3.48
N GLU A 696 15.09 40.32 -4.05
CA GLU A 696 15.51 40.29 -5.46
C GLU A 696 16.74 39.37 -5.61
N THR A 697 16.48 38.06 -5.75
CA THR A 697 17.49 36.98 -5.69
C THR A 697 18.14 36.63 -7.03
N THR A 698 17.53 37.02 -8.15
CA THR A 698 17.98 36.74 -9.54
C THR A 698 19.46 37.06 -9.76
N SER A 699 19.94 38.19 -9.21
CA SER A 699 21.32 38.67 -9.35
C SER A 699 22.39 37.81 -8.67
N TYR A 700 21.99 36.82 -7.86
CA TYR A 700 22.87 35.90 -7.12
C TYR A 700 22.78 34.45 -7.61
N SER A 701 22.25 34.25 -8.83
CA SER A 701 22.01 32.94 -9.41
C SER A 701 22.74 32.71 -10.74
N THR A 702 23.05 31.44 -11.02
CA THR A 702 23.62 30.97 -12.29
C THR A 702 22.80 29.82 -12.84
N ALA A 703 22.66 29.74 -14.16
CA ALA A 703 21.90 28.69 -14.83
C ALA A 703 22.52 27.31 -14.61
N PHE A 704 21.69 26.25 -14.58
CA PHE A 704 22.19 24.88 -14.72
C PHE A 704 22.91 24.69 -16.05
N ASP A 705 23.81 23.71 -16.10
CA ASP A 705 24.43 23.20 -17.32
C ASP A 705 23.77 21.85 -17.67
N PRO A 706 22.70 21.82 -18.49
CA PRO A 706 22.02 20.60 -18.88
C PRO A 706 22.77 19.89 -20.02
N SER A 707 22.89 18.58 -19.93
CA SER A 707 23.49 17.70 -20.93
C SER A 707 22.55 16.55 -21.29
N LYS A 708 22.67 16.05 -22.52
CA LYS A 708 22.07 14.78 -22.92
C LYS A 708 22.98 13.63 -22.48
N ILE A 709 22.37 12.47 -22.25
CA ILE A 709 23.08 11.19 -22.19
C ILE A 709 23.32 10.72 -23.64
N ASP A 710 24.54 10.31 -23.97
CA ASP A 710 24.94 9.92 -25.33
C ASP A 710 24.61 8.44 -25.60
N GLY A 711 24.04 8.14 -26.78
CA GLY A 711 23.78 6.76 -27.25
C GLY A 711 22.30 6.40 -27.40
N GLU A 712 21.42 7.24 -26.86
CA GLU A 712 20.00 6.94 -26.62
C GLU A 712 19.11 6.91 -27.89
N PRO A 713 18.06 6.08 -27.90
CA PRO A 713 17.10 5.98 -29.01
C PRO A 713 16.26 7.26 -29.17
N GLY A 714 15.91 7.60 -30.40
CA GLY A 714 14.95 8.67 -30.72
C GLY A 714 13.48 8.24 -30.55
N PRO A 715 12.52 9.18 -30.68
CA PRO A 715 11.08 8.94 -30.46
C PRO A 715 10.43 7.93 -31.42
N ASP A 716 11.09 7.58 -32.53
CA ASP A 716 10.65 6.58 -33.52
C ASP A 716 11.32 5.21 -33.35
N THR A 717 12.28 5.07 -32.42
CA THR A 717 13.12 3.87 -32.26
C THR A 717 12.92 3.18 -30.92
N ILE A 718 12.88 1.85 -30.95
CA ILE A 718 13.00 0.96 -29.77
C ILE A 718 14.30 0.18 -29.96
N VAL A 719 15.17 0.16 -28.95
CA VAL A 719 16.49 -0.49 -28.99
C VAL A 719 16.62 -1.44 -27.81
N PHE A 720 17.26 -2.60 -28.00
CA PHE A 720 17.52 -3.54 -26.92
C PHE A 720 18.46 -2.94 -25.87
N ASP A 721 18.17 -3.18 -24.59
CA ASP A 721 19.01 -2.74 -23.48
C ASP A 721 19.94 -3.88 -23.03
N GLU A 722 21.23 -3.76 -23.34
CA GLU A 722 22.26 -4.71 -22.93
C GLU A 722 22.75 -4.50 -21.48
N GLU A 723 22.53 -3.32 -20.87
CA GLU A 723 23.03 -3.00 -19.52
C GLU A 723 22.09 -3.52 -18.40
N GLU A 724 20.82 -3.76 -18.72
CA GLU A 724 19.84 -4.36 -17.82
C GLU A 724 20.06 -5.87 -17.51
N GLU A 725 20.94 -6.58 -18.24
CA GLU A 725 21.26 -7.99 -17.95
C GLU A 725 22.29 -8.20 -16.82
N GLU A 726 22.89 -7.14 -16.24
CA GLU A 726 23.83 -7.30 -15.11
C GLU A 726 23.11 -7.64 -13.78
N ASP A 727 23.55 -8.74 -13.13
CA ASP A 727 22.96 -9.28 -11.90
C ASP A 727 22.84 -8.25 -10.77
N ASN A 728 21.59 -7.87 -10.47
CA ASN A 728 21.22 -7.18 -9.24
C ASN A 728 20.00 -7.84 -8.62
N TRP A 729 20.03 -8.02 -7.30
CA TRP A 729 19.05 -8.84 -6.57
C TRP A 729 17.61 -8.30 -6.63
N TRP A 730 17.42 -7.02 -6.92
CA TRP A 730 16.10 -6.42 -7.16
C TRP A 730 15.60 -6.53 -8.62
N LYS A 731 16.48 -6.78 -9.61
CA LYS A 731 16.11 -6.80 -11.04
C LYS A 731 15.49 -8.12 -11.52
N ARG A 732 15.60 -9.20 -10.72
CA ARG A 732 15.09 -10.56 -11.03
C ARG A 732 15.49 -11.08 -12.43
N THR A 733 16.75 -10.90 -12.81
CA THR A 733 17.32 -11.34 -14.11
C THR A 733 17.37 -12.87 -14.27
N GLU A 734 17.62 -13.63 -13.19
CA GLU A 734 17.77 -15.11 -13.22
C GLU A 734 16.44 -15.91 -13.16
N ILE A 735 15.40 -15.57 -13.94
CA ILE A 735 14.17 -16.38 -13.94
C ILE A 735 14.40 -17.74 -14.61
N LYS A 736 14.10 -18.83 -13.89
CA LYS A 736 14.32 -20.21 -14.34
C LYS A 736 13.04 -20.84 -14.94
N ASP A 737 13.22 -21.83 -15.83
CA ASP A 737 12.13 -22.66 -16.31
C ASP A 737 11.66 -23.63 -15.20
N ALA A 738 10.58 -24.38 -15.45
CA ALA A 738 10.12 -25.38 -14.50
C ALA A 738 11.13 -26.52 -14.22
N ASN A 739 12.17 -26.68 -15.05
CA ASN A 739 13.25 -27.64 -14.86
C ASN A 739 14.47 -27.06 -14.11
N GLY A 740 14.51 -25.75 -13.83
CA GLY A 740 15.64 -25.05 -13.21
C GLY A 740 16.72 -24.57 -14.17
N ASN A 741 16.46 -24.51 -15.48
CA ASN A 741 17.37 -23.90 -16.45
C ASN A 741 17.12 -22.38 -16.51
N PRO A 742 18.16 -21.51 -16.62
CA PRO A 742 17.96 -20.09 -16.93
C PRO A 742 17.19 -19.90 -18.23
N VAL A 743 16.25 -18.97 -18.26
CA VAL A 743 15.45 -18.65 -19.46
C VAL A 743 15.74 -17.22 -19.91
N PRO A 744 16.30 -17.01 -21.12
CA PRO A 744 16.70 -15.69 -21.61
C PRO A 744 15.50 -14.89 -22.14
N ASN A 745 14.42 -14.81 -21.37
CA ASN A 745 13.08 -14.43 -21.85
C ASN A 745 12.47 -13.16 -21.22
N LYS A 746 13.11 -12.54 -20.22
CA LYS A 746 12.79 -11.14 -19.87
C LYS A 746 13.72 -10.27 -20.71
N HIS A 747 13.17 -9.49 -21.64
CA HIS A 747 13.94 -8.59 -22.48
C HIS A 747 13.67 -7.15 -22.08
N SER A 748 14.73 -6.36 -21.90
CA SER A 748 14.63 -4.91 -21.68
C SER A 748 14.86 -4.14 -22.97
N PHE A 749 14.09 -3.08 -23.17
CA PHE A 749 14.16 -2.21 -24.35
C PHE A 749 14.10 -0.74 -23.96
N ASN A 750 14.98 0.08 -24.52
CA ASN A 750 15.04 1.52 -24.32
C ASN A 750 14.21 2.30 -25.33
N MET A 751 13.59 3.37 -24.84
CA MET A 751 12.78 4.34 -25.57
C MET A 751 13.04 5.74 -24.97
N SER A 752 13.23 6.76 -25.81
CA SER A 752 13.45 8.13 -25.32
C SER A 752 12.86 9.19 -26.23
N VAL A 753 12.65 10.40 -25.69
CA VAL A 753 12.27 11.58 -26.47
C VAL A 753 13.47 12.53 -26.58
N ASP A 754 13.68 13.11 -27.75
CA ASP A 754 14.72 14.11 -27.93
C ASP A 754 14.46 15.35 -27.07
N THR A 755 15.54 16.01 -26.65
CA THR A 755 15.48 17.15 -25.75
C THR A 755 16.20 18.39 -26.31
N MET A 756 15.75 19.56 -25.88
CA MET A 756 16.29 20.87 -26.27
C MET A 756 16.55 21.72 -25.02
N PHE A 757 17.61 22.52 -25.04
CA PHE A 757 18.01 23.40 -23.94
C PHE A 757 18.10 24.87 -24.39
N GLU A 758 17.71 25.79 -23.50
CA GLU A 758 17.77 27.23 -23.74
C GLU A 758 18.09 27.97 -22.43
N THR A 759 19.03 28.92 -22.44
CA THR A 759 19.26 29.79 -21.28
C THR A 759 18.44 31.07 -21.40
N VAL A 760 17.52 31.31 -20.47
CA VAL A 760 16.62 32.48 -20.42
C VAL A 760 16.79 33.18 -19.08
N ASP A 761 17.07 34.49 -19.09
CA ASP A 761 17.21 35.34 -17.90
C ASP A 761 18.12 34.78 -16.77
N GLY A 762 19.14 34.00 -17.15
CA GLY A 762 20.10 33.39 -16.23
C GLY A 762 19.64 32.08 -15.56
N GLY A 763 18.53 31.50 -15.99
CA GLY A 763 18.15 30.12 -15.71
C GLY A 763 18.18 29.27 -16.98
N SER A 764 18.24 27.94 -16.84
CA SER A 764 18.16 27.00 -17.96
C SER A 764 16.76 26.41 -18.09
N ASN A 765 16.21 26.45 -19.30
CA ASN A 765 14.98 25.78 -19.70
C ASN A 765 15.33 24.51 -20.47
N VAL A 766 14.54 23.48 -20.22
CA VAL A 766 14.61 22.14 -20.80
C VAL A 766 13.25 21.83 -21.41
N TYR A 767 13.27 21.34 -22.66
CA TYR A 767 12.08 20.99 -23.42
C TYR A 767 12.22 19.59 -24.01
N TRP A 768 11.11 18.88 -24.13
CA TRP A 768 10.99 17.74 -25.04
C TRP A 768 10.80 18.27 -26.47
N ASP A 769 11.52 17.72 -27.45
CA ASP A 769 11.52 18.10 -28.86
C ASP A 769 11.07 16.91 -29.72
N TRP A 770 9.80 16.91 -30.09
CA TRP A 770 9.18 15.93 -30.98
C TRP A 770 9.60 16.10 -32.45
N LYS A 771 10.65 16.88 -32.77
CA LYS A 771 11.30 17.02 -34.10
C LYS A 771 10.40 17.42 -35.29
N ASN A 772 9.16 17.84 -35.05
CA ASN A 772 8.08 17.96 -36.05
C ASN A 772 7.62 16.62 -36.66
N GLU A 773 7.73 15.54 -35.88
CA GLU A 773 7.17 14.23 -36.17
C GLU A 773 5.63 14.29 -36.18
N THR A 774 5.03 13.48 -37.06
CA THR A 774 3.56 13.32 -37.15
C THR A 774 3.00 12.23 -36.26
N ASP A 775 3.87 11.42 -35.64
CA ASP A 775 3.56 10.22 -34.87
C ASP A 775 4.30 10.31 -33.51
N ARG A 776 4.03 11.41 -32.80
CA ARG A 776 4.87 11.92 -31.69
C ARG A 776 4.88 10.95 -30.51
N MET A 777 3.70 10.50 -30.08
CA MET A 777 3.60 9.58 -28.95
C MET A 777 4.03 8.17 -29.33
N PHE A 778 4.64 7.47 -28.37
CA PHE A 778 4.76 6.02 -28.42
C PHE A 778 3.37 5.37 -28.47
N ASN A 779 3.28 4.20 -29.08
CA ASN A 779 2.00 3.55 -29.27
C ASN A 779 1.73 2.56 -28.12
N GLU A 780 0.48 2.42 -27.69
CA GLU A 780 0.09 1.42 -26.68
C GLU A 780 0.28 -0.02 -27.20
N TYR A 781 0.22 -0.21 -28.52
CA TYR A 781 0.25 -1.53 -29.16
C TYR A 781 1.32 -1.68 -30.25
N TYR A 782 2.11 -2.73 -30.16
CA TYR A 782 3.05 -3.11 -31.22
C TYR A 782 2.75 -4.54 -31.70
N LYS A 783 2.94 -4.78 -32.99
CA LYS A 783 3.16 -6.12 -33.52
C LYS A 783 4.66 -6.37 -33.49
N VAL A 784 5.07 -7.45 -32.82
CA VAL A 784 6.47 -7.79 -32.58
C VAL A 784 6.90 -8.90 -33.54
N THR A 785 8.04 -8.70 -34.20
CA THR A 785 8.75 -9.78 -34.90
C THR A 785 10.01 -10.11 -34.10
N PRO A 786 10.01 -11.19 -33.30
CA PRO A 786 11.19 -11.57 -32.51
C PRO A 786 12.30 -12.12 -33.41
N SER A 787 13.52 -12.10 -32.88
CA SER A 787 14.75 -12.58 -33.53
C SER A 787 15.58 -13.43 -32.58
N ASP A 788 16.51 -14.24 -33.11
CA ASP A 788 17.50 -14.98 -32.32
C ASP A 788 18.52 -14.04 -31.63
N ASN A 789 18.61 -12.79 -32.08
CA ASN A 789 19.40 -11.70 -31.47
C ASN A 789 18.45 -10.58 -31.03
N PRO A 790 18.41 -10.19 -29.73
CA PRO A 790 17.52 -9.14 -29.24
C PRO A 790 17.64 -7.78 -29.95
N GLU A 791 18.84 -7.39 -30.38
CA GLU A 791 19.06 -6.15 -31.16
C GLU A 791 18.29 -6.11 -32.50
N ASP A 792 17.98 -7.28 -33.08
CA ASP A 792 17.34 -7.43 -34.39
C ASP A 792 15.80 -7.52 -34.30
N TYR A 793 15.20 -7.28 -33.12
CA TYR A 793 13.74 -7.26 -32.93
C TYR A 793 13.08 -6.12 -33.73
N ILE A 794 11.90 -6.38 -34.29
CA ILE A 794 11.13 -5.37 -35.05
C ILE A 794 9.79 -5.10 -34.36
N PHE A 795 9.57 -3.85 -34.02
CA PHE A 795 8.33 -3.34 -33.41
C PHE A 795 7.54 -2.51 -34.42
N GLU A 796 6.45 -3.06 -34.96
CA GLU A 796 5.55 -2.36 -35.88
C GLU A 796 4.39 -1.74 -35.08
N ARG A 797 4.24 -0.40 -35.08
CA ARG A 797 3.07 0.29 -34.46
C ARG A 797 1.77 -0.20 -35.10
N VAL A 798 0.78 -0.61 -34.31
CA VAL A 798 -0.53 -1.08 -34.79
C VAL A 798 -1.69 -0.41 -34.05
N SER A 799 -2.82 -0.19 -34.73
CA SER A 799 -4.02 0.34 -34.11
C SER A 799 -4.79 -0.73 -33.32
N GLU A 800 -5.50 -0.32 -32.27
CA GLU A 800 -6.26 -1.21 -31.38
C GLU A 800 -7.26 -2.12 -32.14
N ASP A 801 -7.80 -1.69 -33.28
CA ASP A 801 -8.78 -2.46 -34.05
C ASP A 801 -8.22 -3.72 -34.72
N VAL A 802 -6.90 -3.85 -34.84
CA VAL A 802 -6.22 -5.07 -35.35
C VAL A 802 -5.59 -5.94 -34.26
N VAL A 803 -5.67 -5.51 -32.99
CA VAL A 803 -5.09 -6.20 -31.84
C VAL A 803 -6.06 -7.26 -31.29
N PRO A 804 -5.59 -8.44 -30.82
CA PRO A 804 -6.44 -9.43 -30.18
C PRO A 804 -7.12 -8.91 -28.90
N GLU A 805 -8.41 -9.18 -28.73
CA GLU A 805 -9.20 -8.72 -27.57
C GLU A 805 -8.59 -9.11 -26.21
N LYS A 806 -7.92 -10.27 -26.14
CA LYS A 806 -7.24 -10.76 -24.93
C LYS A 806 -6.05 -9.89 -24.51
N LEU A 807 -5.33 -9.29 -25.47
CA LEU A 807 -4.26 -8.33 -25.15
C LEU A 807 -4.83 -7.01 -24.63
N LYS A 808 -5.96 -6.55 -25.19
CA LYS A 808 -6.62 -5.30 -24.76
C LYS A 808 -7.08 -5.38 -23.31
N SER A 809 -7.60 -6.55 -22.88
CA SER A 809 -8.03 -6.78 -21.51
C SER A 809 -6.89 -6.78 -20.48
N TYR A 810 -5.64 -6.94 -20.89
CA TYR A 810 -4.52 -6.87 -19.95
C TYR A 810 -4.31 -5.45 -19.45
N ARG A 811 -4.01 -5.36 -18.16
CA ARG A 811 -3.68 -4.15 -17.41
C ARG A 811 -2.83 -4.55 -16.22
N TYR A 812 -1.92 -3.70 -15.79
CA TYR A 812 -1.27 -3.88 -14.48
C TYR A 812 -2.22 -3.39 -13.38
N GLY A 813 -2.01 -3.89 -12.17
CA GLY A 813 -2.68 -3.38 -10.98
C GLY A 813 -1.88 -2.27 -10.31
N ASN A 814 -2.52 -1.51 -9.43
CA ASN A 814 -1.81 -0.71 -8.43
C ASN A 814 -1.68 -1.47 -7.11
N ILE A 815 -1.07 -0.83 -6.10
CA ILE A 815 -1.01 -1.42 -4.77
C ILE A 815 -2.43 -1.60 -4.19
N GLU A 816 -2.64 -2.72 -3.50
CA GLU A 816 -3.92 -3.07 -2.89
C GLU A 816 -4.37 -2.01 -1.86
N GLN A 817 -3.45 -1.54 -1.02
CA GLN A 817 -3.70 -0.55 0.03
C GLN A 817 -2.51 0.37 0.18
N ALA A 818 -2.75 1.69 0.19
CA ALA A 818 -1.72 2.70 0.45
C ALA A 818 -1.33 2.76 1.94
N THR A 819 -0.08 3.10 2.23
CA THR A 819 0.46 3.10 3.60
C THR A 819 -0.02 4.32 4.38
N SER A 820 -0.74 4.09 5.47
CA SER A 820 -1.18 5.12 6.42
C SER A 820 -0.12 5.36 7.51
N TYR A 821 0.14 6.62 7.83
CA TYR A 821 1.22 7.05 8.73
C TYR A 821 0.65 7.32 10.11
N MET A 822 0.79 6.37 11.04
CA MET A 822 0.21 6.52 12.39
C MET A 822 0.97 7.54 13.26
N PRO A 823 0.35 8.08 14.33
CA PRO A 823 1.01 9.02 15.25
C PRO A 823 2.15 8.39 16.05
N HIS A 824 3.03 9.24 16.55
CA HIS A 824 4.13 8.92 17.48
C HIS A 824 3.62 8.54 18.89
N VAL A 825 2.79 7.52 18.98
CA VAL A 825 2.34 6.83 20.19
C VAL A 825 2.82 5.38 20.14
N LYS A 826 2.97 4.72 21.30
CA LYS A 826 3.38 3.31 21.38
C LYS A 826 2.15 2.40 21.43
N THR A 827 2.08 1.41 20.54
CA THR A 827 1.10 0.31 20.58
C THR A 827 1.47 -0.73 21.66
N SER A 828 0.59 -1.70 21.93
CA SER A 828 0.95 -2.85 22.79
C SER A 828 2.16 -3.63 22.30
N ASP A 829 2.33 -3.69 20.98
CA ASP A 829 3.35 -4.50 20.31
C ASP A 829 4.69 -3.75 20.31
N ASP A 830 4.66 -2.41 20.16
CA ASP A 830 5.83 -1.54 20.39
C ASP A 830 6.39 -1.73 21.81
N GLU A 831 5.53 -1.82 22.84
CA GLU A 831 5.98 -2.02 24.22
C GLU A 831 6.69 -3.36 24.42
N ALA A 832 6.19 -4.44 23.80
CA ALA A 832 6.81 -5.76 23.83
C ALA A 832 8.18 -5.77 23.13
N LEU A 833 8.29 -5.14 21.95
CA LEU A 833 9.55 -5.03 21.21
C LEU A 833 10.59 -4.18 21.96
N VAL A 834 10.19 -3.03 22.51
CA VAL A 834 11.06 -2.18 23.34
C VAL A 834 11.62 -2.96 24.53
N ALA A 835 10.82 -3.82 25.16
CA ALA A 835 11.30 -4.66 26.26
C ALA A 835 12.35 -5.69 25.80
N SER A 836 12.22 -6.25 24.59
CA SER A 836 13.22 -7.15 23.99
C SER A 836 14.51 -6.41 23.67
N ILE A 837 14.44 -5.29 22.94
CA ILE A 837 15.61 -4.48 22.56
C ILE A 837 16.35 -4.01 23.81
N LYS A 838 15.65 -3.58 24.86
CA LYS A 838 16.28 -3.21 26.14
C LYS A 838 16.99 -4.37 26.83
N SER A 839 16.49 -5.60 26.70
CA SER A 839 17.19 -6.79 27.20
C SER A 839 18.50 -7.03 26.45
N ASP A 840 18.48 -6.97 25.12
CA ASP A 840 19.65 -7.21 24.27
C ASP A 840 20.71 -6.11 24.46
N MET A 841 20.29 -4.83 24.49
CA MET A 841 21.18 -3.70 24.84
C MET A 841 21.83 -3.88 26.22
N LYS A 842 21.07 -4.40 27.19
CA LYS A 842 21.58 -4.62 28.55
C LYS A 842 22.56 -5.77 28.62
N GLU A 843 22.41 -6.81 27.79
CA GLU A 843 23.37 -7.91 27.68
C GLU A 843 24.69 -7.45 27.03
N ILE A 844 24.60 -6.69 25.94
CA ILE A 844 25.73 -6.48 25.03
C ILE A 844 26.55 -5.22 25.38
N PHE A 845 25.89 -4.19 25.91
CA PHE A 845 26.52 -2.93 26.29
C PHE A 845 26.50 -2.64 27.80
N ASP A 846 25.81 -3.44 28.63
CA ASP A 846 25.50 -3.13 30.05
C ASP A 846 24.73 -1.80 30.24
N ALA A 847 24.06 -1.33 29.19
CA ALA A 847 23.36 -0.04 29.13
C ALA A 847 21.83 -0.21 29.25
N ASP A 848 21.14 0.85 29.69
CA ASP A 848 19.67 0.96 29.66
C ASP A 848 19.35 2.15 28.75
N LEU A 849 19.27 1.87 27.45
CA LEU A 849 19.00 2.87 26.40
C LEU A 849 17.50 2.96 26.16
N ASP A 850 16.95 4.18 26.14
CA ASP A 850 15.52 4.37 25.92
C ASP A 850 15.20 4.44 24.42
N TYR A 851 14.63 3.36 23.89
CA TYR A 851 14.28 3.22 22.49
C TYR A 851 12.86 3.76 22.21
N MET A 852 12.68 4.43 21.06
CA MET A 852 11.45 5.11 20.67
C MET A 852 10.95 6.17 21.69
N ASP A 853 11.77 7.15 22.09
CA ASP A 853 11.24 8.32 22.82
C ASP A 853 10.39 9.20 21.88
N TYR A 854 9.10 9.36 22.17
CA TYR A 854 8.18 10.26 21.46
C TYR A 854 7.75 11.48 22.31
N SER A 855 8.38 11.73 23.46
CA SER A 855 8.00 12.76 24.45
C SER A 855 7.89 14.18 23.90
N CYS A 856 8.69 14.54 22.89
CA CYS A 856 8.66 15.83 22.19
C CYS A 856 7.38 16.06 21.35
N ARG A 857 6.61 15.01 21.05
CA ARG A 857 5.32 15.12 20.33
C ARG A 857 4.15 15.39 21.27
N VAL A 858 4.34 15.22 22.58
CA VAL A 858 3.33 15.50 23.60
C VAL A 858 2.99 17.00 23.58
N CYS A 859 1.74 17.29 23.26
CA CYS A 859 1.25 18.67 23.16
C CYS A 859 0.98 19.25 24.56
N ASP A 860 1.63 20.37 24.88
CA ASP A 860 1.44 21.13 26.11
C ASP A 860 1.11 22.60 25.79
N GLU A 861 -0.09 23.05 26.17
CA GLU A 861 -0.54 24.43 25.96
C GLU A 861 0.35 25.48 26.64
N SER A 862 0.97 25.13 27.77
CA SER A 862 1.90 26.03 28.47
C SER A 862 3.23 26.20 27.72
N ASN A 863 3.59 25.19 26.90
CA ASN A 863 4.71 25.21 25.98
C ASN A 863 4.27 25.50 24.53
N GLY A 864 3.20 26.28 24.32
CA GLY A 864 2.90 26.83 23.00
C GLY A 864 2.38 25.84 21.95
N CYS A 865 1.84 24.68 22.36
CA CYS A 865 1.12 23.77 21.46
C CYS A 865 -0.40 23.91 21.60
N ASP A 866 -1.15 23.76 20.50
CA ASP A 866 -2.61 23.66 20.50
C ASP A 866 -3.07 22.22 20.76
N SER A 867 -3.78 22.01 21.87
CA SER A 867 -4.29 20.68 22.24
C SER A 867 -5.30 20.12 21.23
N ASN A 868 -6.01 20.99 20.50
CA ASN A 868 -6.97 20.61 19.47
C ASN A 868 -6.25 19.96 18.29
N VAL A 869 -6.72 18.76 17.90
CA VAL A 869 -6.38 18.13 16.63
C VAL A 869 -7.29 18.70 15.54
N TYR A 870 -6.71 18.96 14.38
CA TYR A 870 -7.39 19.41 13.17
C TYR A 870 -7.12 18.40 12.06
N THR A 871 -8.06 18.24 11.13
CA THR A 871 -7.93 17.29 10.01
C THR A 871 -8.04 18.04 8.69
N ALA A 872 -7.02 17.91 7.84
CA ALA A 872 -7.09 18.24 6.42
C ALA A 872 -7.57 17.00 5.65
N ASN A 873 -8.40 17.21 4.63
CA ASN A 873 -8.86 16.14 3.73
C ASN A 873 -8.33 16.51 2.34
N LEU A 874 -7.64 15.58 1.71
CA LEU A 874 -7.02 15.75 0.39
C LEU A 874 -7.96 15.25 -0.72
N ASP A 875 -7.66 15.59 -1.97
CA ASP A 875 -8.46 15.19 -3.13
C ASP A 875 -8.43 13.66 -3.33
N ASP A 876 -7.31 13.00 -3.01
CA ASP A 876 -7.12 11.53 -3.00
C ASP A 876 -7.80 10.81 -1.81
N GLY A 877 -8.69 11.50 -1.09
CA GLY A 877 -9.41 10.97 0.06
C GLY A 877 -8.57 10.80 1.34
N SER A 878 -7.26 11.06 1.29
CA SER A 878 -6.38 11.00 2.48
C SER A 878 -6.80 12.02 3.54
N LYS A 879 -6.62 11.67 4.81
CA LYS A 879 -6.85 12.58 5.94
C LYS A 879 -5.54 12.83 6.67
N VAL A 880 -5.08 14.07 6.67
CA VAL A 880 -3.89 14.49 7.40
C VAL A 880 -4.34 15.16 8.71
N ASP A 881 -4.11 14.50 9.83
CA ASP A 881 -4.31 15.12 11.14
C ASP A 881 -3.09 15.96 11.51
N TYR A 882 -3.32 17.12 12.13
CA TYR A 882 -2.28 18.07 12.50
C TYR A 882 -2.64 18.89 13.75
N ARG A 883 -1.62 19.54 14.33
CA ARG A 883 -1.73 20.49 15.46
C ARG A 883 -0.97 21.78 15.16
N TRP A 884 -1.33 22.86 15.83
CA TRP A 884 -0.61 24.13 15.74
C TRP A 884 0.41 24.27 16.87
N TYR A 885 1.64 24.63 16.52
CA TYR A 885 2.71 24.94 17.47
C TYR A 885 3.18 26.38 17.25
N LYS A 886 3.58 27.08 18.31
CA LYS A 886 4.47 28.24 18.14
C LYS A 886 5.75 27.78 17.46
N PHE A 887 6.31 28.59 16.57
CA PHE A 887 7.51 28.22 15.83
C PHE A 887 8.65 27.73 16.75
N LYS A 888 8.92 28.42 17.85
CA LYS A 888 10.01 28.06 18.79
C LYS A 888 9.76 26.82 19.65
N ASP A 889 8.53 26.30 19.65
CA ASP A 889 8.09 25.19 20.52
C ASP A 889 7.72 23.92 19.73
N GLN A 890 8.08 23.87 18.45
CA GLN A 890 7.97 22.65 17.62
C GLN A 890 8.72 21.45 18.25
N PRO A 891 8.29 20.20 17.99
CA PRO A 891 8.89 18.98 18.54
C PRO A 891 10.43 18.92 18.41
N THR A 892 10.97 19.35 17.27
CA THR A 892 12.41 19.47 17.01
C THR A 892 13.13 20.36 18.03
N PHE A 893 12.60 21.56 18.33
CA PHE A 893 13.19 22.45 19.33
C PHE A 893 13.04 21.93 20.77
N ILE A 894 11.98 21.16 21.08
CA ILE A 894 11.82 20.53 22.39
C ILE A 894 12.98 19.57 22.68
N GLN A 895 13.45 18.81 21.68
CA GLN A 895 14.62 17.95 21.84
C GLN A 895 15.93 18.72 21.81
N LEU A 896 16.12 19.67 20.89
CA LEU A 896 17.37 20.44 20.77
C LEU A 896 17.65 21.31 22.00
N LYS A 897 16.61 21.77 22.72
CA LYS A 897 16.75 22.41 24.05
C LYS A 897 17.39 21.49 25.10
N LYS A 898 17.20 20.16 25.00
CA LYS A 898 17.83 19.17 25.89
C LYS A 898 19.27 18.86 25.48
N GLU A 899 19.50 18.65 24.18
CA GLU A 899 20.79 18.20 23.63
C GLU A 899 21.82 19.34 23.52
N PHE A 900 21.38 20.54 23.14
CA PHE A 900 22.23 21.70 22.87
C PHE A 900 21.75 22.97 23.64
N PRO A 901 21.66 22.92 24.98
CA PRO A 901 21.09 24.01 25.79
C PRO A 901 21.87 25.33 25.71
N ASP A 902 23.17 25.27 25.41
CA ASP A 902 24.02 26.46 25.21
C ASP A 902 23.78 27.15 23.85
N ILE A 903 23.14 26.46 22.89
CA ILE A 903 22.76 26.98 21.57
C ILE A 903 21.30 27.44 21.59
N TYR A 904 20.39 26.57 22.04
CA TYR A 904 18.95 26.81 22.06
C TYR A 904 18.49 27.39 23.39
N THR A 905 19.05 28.54 23.74
CA THR A 905 18.61 29.32 24.90
C THR A 905 17.21 29.90 24.67
N GLU A 906 16.49 30.19 25.75
CA GLU A 906 15.15 30.80 25.67
C GLU A 906 15.19 32.14 24.92
N GLU A 907 16.18 32.99 25.21
CA GLU A 907 16.40 34.29 24.55
C GLU A 907 16.65 34.15 23.03
N TYR A 908 17.43 33.14 22.62
CA TYR A 908 17.69 32.87 21.21
C TYR A 908 16.43 32.35 20.48
N LEU A 909 15.69 31.44 21.12
CA LEU A 909 14.42 30.91 20.61
C LEU A 909 13.32 31.98 20.55
N GLU A 910 13.29 32.93 21.49
CA GLU A 910 12.43 34.12 21.42
C GLU A 910 12.82 35.03 20.24
N SER A 911 14.12 35.27 19.99
CA SER A 911 14.55 36.02 18.81
C SER A 911 14.18 35.34 17.48
N LEU A 912 14.27 34.01 17.40
CA LEU A 912 13.81 33.25 16.23
C LEU A 912 12.29 33.33 16.05
N GLN A 913 11.53 33.24 17.14
CA GLN A 913 10.07 33.42 17.15
C GLN A 913 9.69 34.80 16.59
N GLU A 914 10.31 35.89 17.06
CA GLU A 914 10.05 37.26 16.58
C GLU A 914 10.36 37.44 15.09
N LYS A 915 11.43 36.79 14.58
CA LYS A 915 11.78 36.80 13.15
C LYS A 915 10.76 36.07 12.29
N ILE A 916 10.23 34.94 12.78
CA ILE A 916 9.16 34.19 12.09
C ILE A 916 7.82 34.93 12.16
N GLU A 917 7.51 35.58 13.28
CA GLU A 917 6.36 36.50 13.40
C GLU A 917 6.47 37.67 12.40
N HIS A 918 7.68 38.24 12.23
CA HIS A 918 7.92 39.26 11.20
C HIS A 918 7.75 38.70 9.78
N ILE A 919 8.22 37.47 9.51
CA ILE A 919 8.02 36.80 8.23
C ILE A 919 6.52 36.60 7.97
N HIS A 920 5.74 36.05 8.90
CA HIS A 920 4.30 35.82 8.72
C HIS A 920 3.52 37.15 8.56
N ALA A 921 3.88 38.19 9.31
CA ALA A 921 3.23 39.49 9.26
C ALA A 921 3.51 40.29 7.98
N ASN A 922 4.66 40.02 7.32
CA ASN A 922 5.08 40.69 6.08
C ASN A 922 5.10 39.75 4.86
N TRP A 923 4.58 38.52 5.05
CA TRP A 923 4.42 37.54 3.99
C TRP A 923 3.48 38.10 2.93
N GLN A 924 3.85 37.90 1.67
CA GLN A 924 3.03 38.28 0.54
C GLN A 924 3.05 37.10 -0.42
N ASP A 925 1.91 36.41 -0.51
CA ASP A 925 1.67 35.20 -1.32
C ASP A 925 1.91 35.43 -2.84
N SER A 926 2.36 36.63 -3.23
CA SER A 926 2.63 37.08 -4.59
C SER A 926 4.09 37.53 -4.84
N LYS A 927 5.03 37.26 -3.92
CA LYS A 927 6.45 37.55 -4.13
C LYS A 927 7.13 36.36 -4.78
N ASP A 928 7.72 36.59 -5.94
CA ASP A 928 8.56 35.62 -6.63
C ASP A 928 9.93 35.52 -5.93
N PHE A 929 10.25 34.34 -5.39
CA PHE A 929 11.54 34.02 -4.76
C PHE A 929 12.49 33.25 -5.69
N LEU A 930 11.94 32.56 -6.70
CA LEU A 930 12.63 31.54 -7.51
C LEU A 930 12.90 32.00 -8.95
N SER A 931 12.52 33.23 -9.31
CA SER A 931 12.64 33.84 -10.64
C SER A 931 11.65 33.26 -11.66
N ARG A 932 10.37 33.26 -11.30
CA ARG A 932 9.24 32.73 -12.06
C ARG A 932 9.29 33.13 -13.55
N PRO A 933 9.49 32.17 -14.48
CA PRO A 933 9.44 32.46 -15.90
C PRO A 933 8.01 32.89 -16.28
N THR A 934 7.89 33.88 -17.17
CA THR A 934 6.57 34.39 -17.61
C THR A 934 6.05 33.70 -18.86
N SER A 935 6.95 33.08 -19.65
CA SER A 935 6.62 32.32 -20.86
C SER A 935 7.77 31.38 -21.22
N ALA A 936 7.49 30.33 -21.99
CA ALA A 936 8.48 29.41 -22.53
C ALA A 936 8.11 29.04 -23.98
N GLN A 937 9.00 29.23 -24.94
CA GLN A 937 8.79 28.98 -26.39
C GLN A 937 7.42 29.44 -26.98
N SER A 938 6.87 30.55 -26.46
CA SER A 938 5.57 31.18 -26.79
C SER A 938 4.33 30.74 -25.99
N TYR A 939 4.45 29.76 -25.08
CA TYR A 939 3.38 29.40 -24.13
C TYR A 939 3.44 30.27 -22.88
N ASN A 940 2.30 30.45 -22.20
CA ASN A 940 2.30 31.01 -20.85
C ASN A 940 2.83 29.97 -19.85
N VAL A 941 3.45 30.44 -18.76
CA VAL A 941 3.77 29.57 -17.61
C VAL A 941 2.62 29.69 -16.62
N ASN A 942 1.76 28.68 -16.60
CA ASN A 942 0.67 28.59 -15.64
C ASN A 942 1.17 27.82 -14.40
N LEU A 943 0.98 28.38 -13.20
CA LEU A 943 1.36 27.68 -11.98
C LEU A 943 0.29 26.68 -11.56
N VAL A 944 0.74 25.52 -11.08
CA VAL A 944 -0.08 24.51 -10.42
C VAL A 944 -0.65 25.05 -9.11
N GLU A 945 -1.84 24.60 -8.73
CA GLU A 945 -2.37 24.70 -7.37
C GLU A 945 -1.94 23.47 -6.56
N ILE A 946 -1.41 23.69 -5.36
CA ILE A 946 -1.23 22.63 -4.34
C ILE A 946 -2.63 22.18 -3.91
N ASP A 947 -2.80 20.92 -3.54
CA ASP A 947 -4.04 20.39 -2.97
C ASP A 947 -4.63 21.36 -1.93
N ASN A 948 -5.91 21.72 -2.09
CA ASN A 948 -6.55 22.75 -1.28
C ASN A 948 -6.73 22.34 0.19
N GLY A 949 -6.72 21.04 0.51
CA GLY A 949 -6.68 20.52 1.87
C GLY A 949 -5.38 20.85 2.61
N LEU A 950 -4.26 20.99 1.89
CA LEU A 950 -2.97 21.42 2.47
C LEU A 950 -2.87 22.94 2.66
N ILE A 951 -3.76 23.72 2.05
CA ILE A 951 -3.84 25.18 2.22
C ILE A 951 -4.74 25.51 3.43
N LEU A 952 -4.11 25.96 4.50
CA LEU A 952 -4.76 26.15 5.80
C LEU A 952 -5.09 27.61 6.10
N GLU A 953 -6.29 27.83 6.65
CA GLU A 953 -6.67 29.07 7.34
C GLU A 953 -6.35 28.94 8.84
N PRO A 954 -5.39 29.72 9.39
CA PRO A 954 -5.01 29.60 10.80
C PRO A 954 -6.17 29.90 11.77
N PRO A 955 -6.31 29.13 12.87
CA PRO A 955 -7.26 29.43 13.93
C PRO A 955 -7.05 30.84 14.51
N SER A 956 -8.13 31.46 14.99
CA SER A 956 -8.04 32.84 15.48
C SER A 956 -7.07 32.98 16.67
N GLY A 957 -6.14 33.92 16.56
CA GLY A 957 -5.02 34.09 17.49
C GLY A 957 -3.75 33.29 17.14
N LYS A 958 -3.75 32.54 16.02
CA LYS A 958 -2.63 31.76 15.50
C LYS A 958 -2.17 32.21 14.10
N GLU A 959 -2.67 33.34 13.62
CA GLU A 959 -2.40 33.84 12.27
C GLU A 959 -0.92 34.23 12.05
N ILE A 960 -0.16 34.50 13.13
CA ILE A 960 1.23 34.99 13.10
C ILE A 960 2.04 34.22 14.16
N GLY A 961 3.24 33.73 13.82
CA GLY A 961 4.14 33.03 14.74
C GLY A 961 3.82 31.57 15.07
N TRP A 962 2.71 31.03 14.57
CA TRP A 962 2.35 29.62 14.71
C TRP A 962 2.47 28.88 13.37
N VAL A 963 2.73 27.58 13.43
CA VAL A 963 2.90 26.69 12.28
C VAL A 963 2.11 25.39 12.50
N PRO A 964 1.55 24.78 11.45
CA PRO A 964 0.87 23.50 11.51
C PRO A 964 1.89 22.35 11.40
N ILE A 965 1.74 21.31 12.21
CA ILE A 965 2.60 20.12 12.22
C ILE A 965 1.73 18.88 12.08
N ALA A 966 1.96 18.09 11.03
CA ALA A 966 1.29 16.81 10.83
C ALA A 966 1.59 15.84 11.99
N ILE A 967 0.56 15.10 12.40
CA ILE A 967 0.64 14.06 13.44
C ILE A 967 0.26 12.67 12.94
N SER A 968 -0.51 12.56 11.85
CA SER A 968 -0.79 11.29 11.15
C SER A 968 -1.38 11.51 9.76
N VAL A 969 -1.36 10.48 8.92
CA VAL A 969 -2.07 10.41 7.63
C VAL A 969 -2.85 9.10 7.56
N GLU A 970 -4.17 9.17 7.45
CA GLU A 970 -5.04 8.02 7.12
C GLU A 970 -5.28 7.99 5.61
N MET A 971 -4.86 6.91 4.95
CA MET A 971 -5.18 6.63 3.54
C MET A 971 -6.53 5.91 3.41
N PRO A 972 -7.15 5.89 2.21
CA PRO A 972 -8.10 4.84 1.83
C PRO A 972 -7.57 3.43 2.15
N GLY A 973 -8.46 2.48 2.48
CA GLY A 973 -8.09 1.13 2.96
C GLY A 973 -7.51 1.05 4.39
N LYS A 974 -6.90 2.12 4.92
CA LYS A 974 -6.35 2.22 6.28
C LYS A 974 -5.23 1.23 6.67
N LYS A 975 -4.34 0.87 5.74
CA LYS A 975 -3.15 0.05 6.06
C LYS A 975 -2.12 0.86 6.85
N TRP A 976 -2.27 0.91 8.17
CA TRP A 976 -1.35 1.62 9.06
C TRP A 976 0.05 0.98 9.10
N GLN A 977 1.08 1.81 8.95
CA GLN A 977 2.45 1.41 9.25
C GLN A 977 2.64 1.35 10.77
N THR A 978 2.32 0.21 11.35
CA THR A 978 2.54 -0.10 12.76
C THR A 978 3.91 -0.73 13.01
N GLU A 979 4.54 -1.31 11.99
CA GLU A 979 5.77 -2.07 12.16
C GLU A 979 6.92 -1.18 12.64
N VAL A 980 7.71 -1.78 13.52
CA VAL A 980 9.06 -1.36 13.87
C VAL A 980 9.92 -2.51 13.37
N ASN A 981 10.65 -2.30 12.28
CA ASN A 981 11.34 -3.36 11.57
C ASN A 981 12.38 -4.00 12.50
N TRP A 982 12.50 -5.33 12.49
CA TRP A 982 13.49 -6.05 13.30
C TRP A 982 14.94 -5.68 12.98
N TRP A 983 15.18 -4.95 11.88
CA TRP A 983 16.47 -4.38 11.50
C TRP A 983 16.78 -3.03 12.18
N ASP A 984 15.82 -2.44 12.89
CA ASP A 984 15.87 -1.04 13.37
C ASP A 984 16.57 -0.80 14.73
N GLY A 985 16.99 -1.87 15.41
CA GLY A 985 17.87 -1.72 16.58
C GLY A 985 19.30 -1.44 16.14
N PRO A 986 20.13 -0.74 16.95
CA PRO A 986 21.58 -0.73 16.73
C PRO A 986 22.20 -2.14 16.79
N LEU A 987 21.42 -3.14 17.23
CA LEU A 987 21.68 -4.56 17.09
C LEU A 987 20.38 -5.29 16.69
N SER A 988 20.49 -6.33 15.86
CA SER A 988 19.48 -7.39 15.78
C SER A 988 20.07 -8.74 16.17
N ARG A 989 19.21 -9.69 16.55
CA ARG A 989 19.60 -11.07 16.88
C ARG A 989 19.05 -12.04 15.85
N ASP A 990 19.84 -12.32 14.82
CA ASP A 990 19.44 -13.14 13.68
C ASP A 990 19.91 -14.59 13.84
N ASN A 991 18.98 -15.55 13.73
CA ASN A 991 19.30 -16.98 13.53
C ASN A 991 19.37 -17.29 12.02
N TRP A 992 20.26 -16.60 11.29
CA TRP A 992 20.30 -16.64 9.82
C TRP A 992 20.62 -18.02 9.22
N ASP A 993 21.41 -18.85 9.90
CA ASP A 993 22.02 -20.05 9.32
C ASP A 993 21.34 -21.38 9.69
N GLY A 994 20.34 -21.36 10.57
CA GLY A 994 19.69 -22.56 11.11
C GLY A 994 20.61 -23.50 11.91
N THR A 995 21.87 -23.14 12.19
CA THR A 995 22.82 -23.99 12.94
C THR A 995 22.65 -23.85 14.45
N GLY A 996 21.95 -22.81 14.91
CA GLY A 996 21.74 -22.52 16.32
C GLY A 996 22.94 -21.87 17.00
N SER A 997 23.85 -21.23 16.24
CA SER A 997 24.80 -20.28 16.81
C SER A 997 24.16 -18.90 16.92
N GLU A 998 23.93 -18.46 18.16
CA GLU A 998 23.42 -17.11 18.46
C GLU A 998 24.50 -16.06 18.12
N ALA A 999 24.25 -15.28 17.07
CA ALA A 999 25.08 -14.14 16.68
C ALA A 999 24.26 -12.85 16.72
N TYR A 1000 24.76 -11.86 17.45
CA TYR A 1000 24.28 -10.48 17.33
C TYR A 1000 24.92 -9.86 16.09
N ARG A 1001 24.18 -9.06 15.33
CA ARG A 1001 24.73 -8.25 14.23
C ARG A 1001 24.53 -6.77 14.54
N ILE A 1002 25.56 -5.97 14.33
CA ILE A 1002 25.49 -4.51 14.45
C ILE A 1002 25.13 -3.99 13.07
N ARG A 1003 23.90 -3.53 12.88
CA ARG A 1003 23.44 -3.12 11.56
C ARG A 1003 23.95 -1.72 11.23
N SER A 1004 24.96 -1.66 10.37
CA SER A 1004 25.02 -0.66 9.31
C SER A 1004 24.18 -1.17 8.13
N TRP A 1005 23.58 -0.24 7.36
CA TRP A 1005 22.49 -0.39 6.36
C TRP A 1005 21.10 -0.14 6.96
#